data_AF-A0A232ESR7-F1
#
_entry.id   AF-A0A232ESR7-F1
#
_cell.length_a   1.000
_cell.length_b   1.000
_cell.length_c   1.000
_cell.angle_alpha   90.00
_cell.angle_beta   90.00
_cell.angle_gamma   90.00
#
_symmetry.space_group_name_H-M   'P 1'
#
loop_
_entity.id
_entity.type
_entity.pdbx_description
1 polymer ?
#
loop_
_entity_poly.entity_id
_entity_poly.type
_entity_poly.pdbx_seq_one_letter_code
_entity_poly.pdbx_strand_id
1 'polypeptide(L)'
;MVIIILTKYTLRLFQSNNEFACSYNIAMIVFRLNRLSTPVQSQKLREKIIYASLLIISVVFSAELLKYIINISINKKQYYVFNTFQNVNDSGIYLTMENNIYSIVYDMLNRIGALAYINITVIPYKQECVNMITEDDTVNACLSDNIMMNEIIQKYSKPHSGWIISEVKSGLFPMLVPRFFLENKSPYANKFSTIIQRLVEFGIPIFWLECRLQMFALENNDTTALVSSGSKLAYRNIEENQTIDNVEQPLIIRLIYVLVEHNMLEYLCDIQLMYNAIYNADNTITKRDITSIFVNNPKNHGYMRISNWHSVVPKVHSTLQMTYSNIVHIMFLDTCISFDNHRLALKSYLKFLSGDTEFRGFRPIILIFFINRNNIFNIRLFLKEMWSKLHYLYITIIEVNSQASCNKHLNTSMYKTQMAIFVHQYNPFNDSHEVVDLFENRKLFDEKLRNMHGYILRASHSKTHYSFLPIEGYYEEENVKRNYFSQAFSDTEYMLMKTIAQTLNFSINTILISQETHPSEVSDALSKSTLDFSTNSVQSTSLMGVPGISYLHETTHLIIKQYGYYDVIVPRNLILATTALLVTIILTKFTLRLFQSNREFASSYNIAMIVFGLSTPVEPQKLREKIIYASLLIISVVFSAELLEYIINLTINQKQYYVFNTLQDVNDSGIYLTMEDDTYTIIQQTLRTIGALDYTNITVIPYKQKCVNMMTEDDTVNACVSDSIVMYEIIQNYSKPQNGWIISEVKANLFSIPTPRFLFENKSPYANKFSTIIQRLVSKMGSKANELWRRVYEFCARRSGGQRVKVSNRQVLTPEEIDKYQN
;
A
#
# COMPACT_ATOMS: atom_id res chain seq x y z
N MET A 1 41.56 -19.73 -7.12
CA MET A 1 42.10 -20.44 -8.31
C MET A 1 43.57 -20.09 -8.59
N VAL A 2 43.94 -18.83 -8.81
CA VAL A 2 45.32 -18.39 -9.20
C VAL A 2 46.43 -18.96 -8.30
N ILE A 3 46.26 -18.98 -6.97
CA ILE A 3 47.25 -19.55 -6.04
C ILE A 3 47.53 -21.03 -6.34
N ILE A 4 46.50 -21.84 -6.62
CA ILE A 4 46.66 -23.27 -6.95
C ILE A 4 47.49 -23.44 -8.24
N ILE A 5 47.29 -22.55 -9.22
CA ILE A 5 48.08 -22.53 -10.46
C ILE A 5 49.54 -22.17 -10.15
N LEU A 6 49.79 -21.12 -9.34
CA LEU A 6 51.13 -20.73 -8.91
C LEU A 6 51.84 -21.82 -8.08
N THR A 7 51.15 -22.51 -7.18
CA THR A 7 51.72 -23.65 -6.44
C THR A 7 52.05 -24.83 -7.37
N LYS A 8 51.19 -25.10 -8.36
CA LYS A 8 51.43 -26.15 -9.37
C LYS A 8 52.58 -25.77 -10.34
N TYR A 9 52.80 -24.48 -10.59
CA TYR A 9 53.89 -23.96 -11.40
C TYR A 9 55.23 -23.96 -10.65
N THR A 10 55.24 -23.56 -9.37
CA THR A 10 56.46 -23.64 -8.53
C THR A 10 56.86 -25.07 -8.25
N LEU A 11 55.91 -26.00 -8.03
CA LEU A 11 56.21 -27.43 -7.94
C LEU A 11 56.87 -27.97 -9.23
N ARG A 12 56.40 -27.57 -10.41
CA ARG A 12 57.05 -27.92 -11.69
C ARG A 12 58.46 -27.34 -11.83
N LEU A 13 58.69 -26.12 -11.36
CA LEU A 13 60.00 -25.44 -11.43
C LEU A 13 61.08 -26.04 -10.49
N PHE A 14 60.72 -26.95 -9.57
CA PHE A 14 61.66 -27.56 -8.63
C PHE A 14 61.95 -29.05 -8.88
N GLN A 15 61.37 -29.69 -9.90
CA GLN A 15 61.69 -31.07 -10.25
C GLN A 15 62.92 -31.16 -11.16
N SER A 16 64.06 -31.50 -10.56
CA SER A 16 65.16 -32.19 -11.23
C SER A 16 65.10 -33.67 -10.88
N ASN A 17 65.27 -34.52 -11.89
CA ASN A 17 65.10 -35.98 -11.90
C ASN A 17 63.65 -36.50 -11.73
N ASN A 18 63.35 -37.54 -12.49
CA ASN A 18 62.05 -38.25 -12.52
C ASN A 18 61.98 -39.32 -11.41
N GLU A 19 60.87 -40.09 -11.39
CA GLU A 19 60.60 -41.27 -10.53
C GLU A 19 59.99 -41.05 -9.13
N PHE A 20 59.23 -39.97 -8.90
CA PHE A 20 58.21 -39.97 -7.82
C PHE A 20 56.96 -39.16 -8.21
N ALA A 21 56.02 -39.80 -8.90
CA ALA A 21 54.84 -39.13 -9.47
C ALA A 21 53.57 -40.01 -9.54
N CYS A 22 53.07 -40.51 -8.41
CA CYS A 22 51.69 -40.94 -8.27
C CYS A 22 51.04 -40.38 -7.00
N SER A 23 49.84 -39.79 -7.19
CA SER A 23 48.79 -39.59 -6.17
C SER A 23 49.22 -39.22 -4.74
N TYR A 24 49.82 -38.04 -4.55
CA TYR A 24 49.75 -37.34 -3.25
C TYR A 24 48.74 -36.19 -3.33
N ASN A 25 47.61 -36.38 -2.64
CA ASN A 25 46.54 -35.38 -2.58
C ASN A 25 47.01 -34.12 -1.83
N ILE A 26 46.76 -32.94 -2.40
CA ILE A 26 47.07 -31.64 -1.77
C ILE A 26 46.35 -31.52 -0.42
N ALA A 27 45.11 -32.04 -0.33
CA ALA A 27 44.37 -32.16 0.92
C ALA A 27 45.14 -32.95 2.00
N MET A 28 45.86 -34.03 1.65
CA MET A 28 46.63 -34.82 2.62
C MET A 28 47.87 -34.05 3.12
N ILE A 29 48.44 -33.15 2.32
CA ILE A 29 49.55 -32.29 2.75
C ILE A 29 49.05 -31.27 3.78
N VAL A 30 47.90 -30.62 3.53
CA VAL A 30 47.26 -29.71 4.50
C VAL A 30 46.84 -30.46 5.77
N PHE A 31 46.27 -31.66 5.63
CA PHE A 31 45.85 -32.48 6.78
C PHE A 31 47.03 -33.00 7.61
N ARG A 32 48.21 -33.23 6.99
CA ARG A 32 49.45 -33.53 7.74
C ARG A 32 50.04 -32.28 8.39
N LEU A 33 49.98 -31.11 7.75
CA LEU A 33 50.45 -29.85 8.35
C LEU A 33 49.68 -29.51 9.63
N ASN A 34 48.36 -29.70 9.65
CA ASN A 34 47.53 -29.53 10.85
C ASN A 34 47.68 -30.68 11.89
N ARG A 35 48.49 -31.71 11.62
CA ARG A 35 48.66 -32.89 12.49
C ARG A 35 50.14 -33.14 12.84
N LEU A 36 50.89 -32.07 13.08
CA LEU A 36 52.30 -32.10 13.46
C LEU A 36 52.53 -32.11 14.98
N SER A 37 52.56 -33.32 15.56
CA SER A 37 53.16 -33.57 16.88
C SER A 37 54.45 -34.43 16.81
N THR A 38 54.89 -34.81 15.61
CA THR A 38 56.13 -35.58 15.37
C THR A 38 57.20 -34.72 14.69
N PRO A 39 58.40 -34.55 15.27
CA PRO A 39 59.44 -33.71 14.70
C PRO A 39 60.19 -34.42 13.56
N VAL A 40 59.76 -34.21 12.31
CA VAL A 40 60.57 -34.56 11.13
C VAL A 40 61.76 -33.59 11.09
N GLN A 41 62.90 -34.03 11.62
CA GLN A 41 64.09 -33.20 11.84
C GLN A 41 64.86 -32.95 10.53
N SER A 42 64.27 -32.20 9.61
CA SER A 42 64.96 -31.71 8.41
C SER A 42 66.26 -31.02 8.79
N GLN A 43 67.38 -31.48 8.22
CA GLN A 43 68.72 -30.93 8.49
C GLN A 43 69.05 -29.75 7.57
N LYS A 44 68.38 -29.60 6.43
CA LYS A 44 68.72 -28.60 5.40
C LYS A 44 68.00 -27.28 5.66
N LEU A 45 68.77 -26.21 5.84
CA LEU A 45 68.25 -24.86 6.13
C LEU A 45 67.22 -24.35 5.10
N ARG A 46 67.34 -24.74 3.82
CA ARG A 46 66.35 -24.40 2.77
C ARG A 46 64.95 -24.97 3.08
N GLU A 47 64.87 -26.24 3.49
CA GLU A 47 63.60 -26.89 3.82
C GLU A 47 62.95 -26.24 5.05
N LYS A 48 63.74 -25.91 6.08
CA LYS A 48 63.25 -25.15 7.25
C LYS A 48 62.70 -23.78 6.87
N ILE A 49 63.35 -23.06 5.95
CA ILE A 49 62.88 -21.76 5.45
C ILE A 49 61.59 -21.93 4.64
N ILE A 50 61.51 -22.94 3.76
CA ILE A 50 60.28 -23.23 2.98
C ILE A 50 59.12 -23.61 3.90
N TYR A 51 59.35 -24.44 4.92
CA TYR A 51 58.37 -24.75 5.95
C TYR A 51 57.94 -23.51 6.73
N ALA A 52 58.88 -22.64 7.13
CA ALA A 52 58.56 -21.39 7.82
C ALA A 52 57.74 -20.44 6.94
N SER A 53 58.08 -20.29 5.64
CA SER A 53 57.30 -19.46 4.71
C SER A 53 55.91 -20.04 4.44
N LEU A 54 55.78 -21.36 4.24
CA LEU A 54 54.48 -22.03 4.11
C LEU A 54 53.65 -21.93 5.38
N LEU A 55 54.27 -22.05 6.56
CA LEU A 55 53.60 -21.93 7.84
C LEU A 55 53.20 -20.49 8.14
N ILE A 56 53.99 -19.48 7.77
CA ILE A 56 53.60 -18.05 7.85
C ILE A 56 52.44 -17.76 6.89
N ILE A 57 52.50 -18.20 5.63
CA ILE A 57 51.39 -18.03 4.68
C ILE A 57 50.15 -18.77 5.17
N SER A 58 50.29 -19.99 5.68
CA SER A 58 49.20 -20.76 6.28
C SER A 58 48.65 -20.09 7.53
N VAL A 59 49.47 -19.50 8.40
CA VAL A 59 49.02 -18.80 9.61
C VAL A 59 48.36 -17.48 9.27
N VAL A 60 48.83 -16.71 8.29
CA VAL A 60 48.17 -15.47 7.84
C VAL A 60 46.84 -15.80 7.15
N PHE A 61 46.82 -16.80 6.26
CA PHE A 61 45.59 -17.22 5.58
C PHE A 61 44.60 -17.87 6.56
N SER A 62 45.08 -18.68 7.51
CA SER A 62 44.26 -19.19 8.61
C SER A 62 43.86 -18.12 9.61
N ALA A 63 44.61 -17.03 9.79
CA ALA A 63 44.23 -15.92 10.66
C ALA A 63 43.12 -15.08 10.01
N GLU A 64 43.17 -14.80 8.70
CA GLU A 64 42.06 -14.16 7.99
C GLU A 64 40.86 -15.10 7.84
N LEU A 65 41.05 -16.39 7.53
CA LEU A 65 39.95 -17.36 7.50
C LEU A 65 39.33 -17.57 8.89
N LEU A 66 40.15 -17.63 9.95
CA LEU A 66 39.67 -17.73 11.33
C LEU A 66 39.03 -16.42 11.77
N LYS A 67 39.52 -15.25 11.38
CA LYS A 67 38.88 -13.94 11.60
C LYS A 67 37.52 -13.87 10.90
N TYR A 68 37.42 -14.37 9.67
CA TYR A 68 36.15 -14.48 8.93
C TYR A 68 35.18 -15.45 9.62
N ILE A 69 35.64 -16.65 9.99
CA ILE A 69 34.86 -17.66 10.72
C ILE A 69 34.49 -17.17 12.14
N ILE A 70 35.35 -16.44 12.83
CA ILE A 70 35.07 -15.80 14.14
C ILE A 70 34.05 -14.68 13.97
N ASN A 71 34.15 -13.85 12.93
CA ASN A 71 33.18 -12.81 12.64
C ASN A 71 31.81 -13.38 12.18
N ILE A 72 31.75 -14.66 11.79
CA ILE A 72 30.51 -15.41 11.55
C ILE A 72 30.04 -16.15 12.82
N SER A 73 30.94 -16.64 13.65
CA SER A 73 30.66 -17.53 14.80
C SER A 73 30.40 -16.75 16.10
N ILE A 74 31.27 -15.80 16.46
CA ILE A 74 31.15 -14.99 17.69
C ILE A 74 30.04 -13.94 17.57
N ASN A 75 29.67 -13.53 16.36
CA ASN A 75 28.51 -12.67 16.14
C ASN A 75 27.15 -13.42 16.27
N LYS A 76 27.14 -14.76 16.32
CA LYS A 76 25.94 -15.51 16.73
C LYS A 76 25.80 -15.54 18.25
N LYS A 77 25.44 -14.37 18.81
CA LYS A 77 24.97 -14.27 20.20
C LYS A 77 23.77 -15.20 20.40
N GLN A 78 23.86 -16.12 21.35
CA GLN A 78 22.76 -16.99 21.73
C GLN A 78 21.82 -16.24 22.67
N TYR A 79 20.63 -15.89 22.18
CA TYR A 79 19.60 -15.22 22.96
C TYR A 79 18.71 -16.25 23.67
N TYR A 80 18.42 -16.03 24.95
CA TYR A 80 17.47 -16.86 25.70
C TYR A 80 16.04 -16.61 25.20
N VAL A 81 15.35 -17.67 24.77
CA VAL A 81 13.96 -17.59 24.29
C VAL A 81 12.99 -17.95 25.43
N PHE A 82 12.28 -16.95 25.93
CA PHE A 82 11.26 -17.13 26.96
C PHE A 82 9.99 -17.75 26.35
N ASN A 83 9.89 -19.07 26.38
CA ASN A 83 8.73 -19.77 25.80
C ASN A 83 7.45 -19.62 26.63
N THR A 84 7.55 -19.40 27.96
CA THR A 84 6.39 -19.23 28.85
C THR A 84 6.56 -18.05 29.81
N PHE A 85 5.46 -17.57 30.40
CA PHE A 85 5.51 -16.58 31.49
C PHE A 85 6.34 -17.04 32.69
N GLN A 86 6.26 -18.34 33.04
CA GLN A 86 7.02 -18.89 34.16
C GLN A 86 8.53 -18.72 33.95
N ASN A 87 9.02 -18.88 32.71
CA ASN A 87 10.42 -18.64 32.38
C ASN A 87 10.88 -17.20 32.66
N VAL A 88 9.99 -16.21 32.54
CA VAL A 88 10.28 -14.78 32.80
C VAL A 88 10.29 -14.50 34.31
N ASN A 89 9.34 -15.10 35.03
CA ASN A 89 9.26 -15.01 36.49
C ASN A 89 10.46 -15.70 37.16
N ASP A 90 10.82 -16.90 36.71
CA ASP A 90 11.94 -17.70 37.24
C ASP A 90 13.30 -17.06 36.93
N SER A 91 13.41 -16.24 35.88
CA SER A 91 14.62 -15.44 35.59
C SER A 91 14.72 -14.15 36.42
N GLY A 92 13.74 -13.83 37.27
CA GLY A 92 13.73 -12.63 38.10
C GLY A 92 13.53 -11.32 37.31
N ILE A 93 12.93 -11.38 36.12
CA ILE A 93 12.71 -10.20 35.27
C ILE A 93 11.52 -9.38 35.80
N TYR A 94 11.78 -8.11 36.09
CA TYR A 94 10.77 -7.14 36.48
C TYR A 94 9.90 -6.77 35.27
N LEU A 95 8.58 -6.77 35.47
CA LEU A 95 7.60 -6.52 34.42
C LEU A 95 7.04 -5.11 34.54
N THR A 96 7.25 -4.29 33.50
CA THR A 96 6.73 -2.93 33.43
C THR A 96 5.47 -2.90 32.56
N MET A 97 4.43 -2.16 32.99
CA MET A 97 3.19 -2.02 32.22
C MET A 97 2.46 -0.69 32.49
N GLU A 98 1.69 -0.25 31.50
CA GLU A 98 0.87 0.97 31.60
C GLU A 98 -0.22 0.81 32.68
N ASN A 99 -0.49 1.87 33.45
CA ASN A 99 -1.48 1.89 34.53
C ASN A 99 -2.88 1.41 34.11
N ASN A 100 -3.32 1.74 32.89
CA ASN A 100 -4.60 1.26 32.36
C ASN A 100 -4.59 -0.27 32.23
N ILE A 101 -3.53 -0.84 31.65
CA ILE A 101 -3.32 -2.29 31.52
C ILE A 101 -3.18 -2.93 32.90
N TYR A 102 -2.41 -2.33 33.80
CA TYR A 102 -2.22 -2.78 35.18
C TYR A 102 -3.56 -2.96 35.89
N SER A 103 -4.51 -2.02 35.78
CA SER A 103 -5.81 -2.15 36.44
C SER A 103 -6.59 -3.41 36.03
N ILE A 104 -6.46 -3.83 34.76
CA ILE A 104 -7.15 -4.99 34.18
C ILE A 104 -6.38 -6.28 34.50
N VAL A 105 -5.05 -6.25 34.42
CA VAL A 105 -4.15 -7.35 34.78
C VAL A 105 -4.21 -7.64 36.27
N TYR A 106 -4.32 -6.62 37.11
CA TYR A 106 -4.46 -6.73 38.56
C TYR A 106 -5.73 -7.49 38.94
N ASP A 107 -6.91 -7.14 38.39
CA ASP A 107 -8.15 -7.88 38.68
C ASP A 107 -8.08 -9.34 38.19
N MET A 108 -7.45 -9.62 37.05
CA MET A 108 -7.22 -11.01 36.60
C MET A 108 -6.24 -11.78 37.51
N LEU A 109 -5.07 -11.23 37.80
CA LEU A 109 -4.04 -11.86 38.63
C LEU A 109 -4.51 -12.07 40.08
N ASN A 110 -5.33 -11.16 40.61
CA ASN A 110 -5.91 -11.27 41.95
C ASN A 110 -6.89 -12.46 42.03
N ARG A 111 -7.74 -12.64 41.00
CA ARG A 111 -8.67 -13.79 40.90
C ARG A 111 -7.97 -15.15 40.82
N ILE A 112 -6.71 -15.20 40.38
CA ILE A 112 -5.90 -16.44 40.30
C ILE A 112 -4.78 -16.53 41.35
N GLY A 113 -4.69 -15.57 42.27
CA GLY A 113 -3.69 -15.55 43.35
C GLY A 113 -2.23 -15.30 42.93
N ALA A 114 -1.97 -15.07 41.63
CA ALA A 114 -0.61 -14.96 41.09
C ALA A 114 0.11 -13.63 41.41
N LEU A 115 -0.64 -12.61 41.83
CA LEU A 115 -0.13 -11.26 42.14
C LEU A 115 0.95 -11.23 43.24
N ALA A 116 0.99 -12.21 44.13
CA ALA A 116 1.96 -12.27 45.23
C ALA A 116 3.40 -12.63 44.79
N TYR A 117 3.60 -13.02 43.52
CA TYR A 117 4.86 -13.58 43.03
C TYR A 117 5.58 -12.71 41.99
N ILE A 118 4.95 -11.62 41.53
CA ILE A 118 5.41 -10.84 40.36
C ILE A 118 5.64 -9.39 40.80
N ASN A 119 6.88 -8.90 40.74
CA ASN A 119 7.16 -7.48 40.91
C ASN A 119 6.77 -6.73 39.62
N ILE A 120 5.74 -5.89 39.71
CA ILE A 120 5.22 -5.09 38.59
C ILE A 120 5.54 -3.61 38.81
N THR A 121 6.22 -3.00 37.84
CA THR A 121 6.41 -1.55 37.76
C THR A 121 5.29 -0.94 36.93
N VAL A 122 4.62 0.09 37.47
CA VAL A 122 3.47 0.73 36.81
C VAL A 122 3.85 2.12 36.33
N ILE A 123 3.59 2.40 35.05
CA ILE A 123 3.93 3.66 34.38
C ILE A 123 2.71 4.32 33.72
N PRO A 124 2.72 5.64 33.47
CA PRO A 124 1.56 6.31 32.89
C PRO A 124 1.32 6.03 31.40
N TYR A 125 2.35 5.71 30.59
CA TYR A 125 2.20 5.54 29.13
C TYR A 125 2.96 4.35 28.54
N LYS A 126 2.35 3.60 27.62
CA LYS A 126 2.98 2.47 26.91
C LYS A 126 4.31 2.80 26.22
N GLN A 127 4.44 3.97 25.60
CA GLN A 127 5.67 4.38 24.91
C GLN A 127 6.86 4.55 25.87
N GLU A 128 6.60 4.99 27.10
CA GLU A 128 7.63 5.13 28.13
C GLU A 128 8.25 3.77 28.49
N CYS A 129 7.49 2.68 28.42
CA CYS A 129 8.01 1.32 28.55
C CYS A 129 9.04 1.00 27.45
N VAL A 130 8.70 1.34 26.20
CA VAL A 130 9.57 1.09 25.04
C VAL A 130 10.82 1.96 25.09
N ASN A 131 10.69 3.23 25.48
CA ASN A 131 11.84 4.10 25.67
C ASN A 131 12.77 3.54 26.74
N MET A 132 12.26 3.23 27.95
CA MET A 132 13.06 2.61 29.01
C MET A 132 13.73 1.30 28.57
N ILE A 133 13.02 0.37 27.91
CA ILE A 133 13.62 -0.89 27.42
C ILE A 133 14.74 -0.68 26.36
N THR A 134 14.94 0.55 25.87
CA THR A 134 15.98 0.92 24.91
C THR A 134 17.01 1.96 25.40
N GLU A 135 16.77 2.57 26.57
CA GLU A 135 17.55 3.69 27.13
C GLU A 135 17.98 3.46 28.60
N ASP A 136 17.32 2.55 29.33
CA ASP A 136 17.52 2.26 30.75
C ASP A 136 17.50 0.74 31.03
N ASP A 137 18.67 0.17 31.32
CA ASP A 137 18.88 -1.26 31.60
C ASP A 137 18.10 -1.80 32.81
N THR A 138 17.42 -0.95 33.61
CA THR A 138 16.57 -1.41 34.71
C THR A 138 15.27 -2.07 34.25
N VAL A 139 14.72 -1.69 33.09
CA VAL A 139 13.48 -2.28 32.56
C VAL A 139 13.80 -3.42 31.60
N ASN A 140 13.43 -4.64 32.00
CA ASN A 140 13.81 -5.86 31.29
C ASN A 140 12.63 -6.60 30.60
N ALA A 141 11.38 -6.24 30.92
CA ALA A 141 10.21 -6.68 30.17
C ALA A 141 9.09 -5.63 30.18
N CYS A 142 8.37 -5.53 29.05
CA CYS A 142 7.23 -4.65 28.86
C CYS A 142 6.01 -5.42 28.36
N LEU A 143 4.84 -5.21 28.97
CA LEU A 143 3.59 -5.77 28.45
C LEU A 143 3.07 -4.93 27.26
N SER A 144 2.82 -5.58 26.12
CA SER A 144 2.32 -4.93 24.90
C SER A 144 1.39 -5.85 24.12
N ASP A 145 0.35 -5.29 23.51
CA ASP A 145 -0.51 -5.98 22.56
C ASP A 145 0.31 -6.52 21.36
N ASN A 146 0.08 -7.78 20.99
CA ASN A 146 0.83 -8.51 19.95
C ASN A 146 0.97 -7.75 18.61
N ILE A 147 -0.05 -6.96 18.24
CA ILE A 147 -0.04 -6.03 17.09
C ILE A 147 1.18 -5.10 17.15
N MET A 148 1.37 -4.37 18.25
CA MET A 148 2.50 -3.46 18.43
C MET A 148 3.79 -4.20 18.77
N MET A 149 3.71 -5.41 19.34
CA MET A 149 4.90 -6.18 19.72
C MET A 149 5.82 -6.44 18.51
N ASN A 150 5.25 -6.75 17.34
CA ASN A 150 6.02 -6.96 16.12
C ASN A 150 6.73 -5.68 15.62
N GLU A 151 6.04 -4.53 15.65
CA GLU A 151 6.62 -3.24 15.30
C GLU A 151 7.73 -2.85 16.29
N ILE A 152 7.48 -3.00 17.59
CA ILE A 152 8.46 -2.74 18.65
C ILE A 152 9.71 -3.61 18.46
N ILE A 153 9.54 -4.92 18.23
CA ILE A 153 10.66 -5.84 17.99
C ILE A 153 11.47 -5.41 16.76
N GLN A 154 10.84 -5.06 15.64
CA GLN A 154 11.57 -4.68 14.41
C GLN A 154 12.28 -3.33 14.53
N LYS A 155 11.60 -2.32 15.08
CA LYS A 155 12.07 -0.94 15.13
C LYS A 155 13.10 -0.68 16.22
N TYR A 156 12.97 -1.35 17.36
CA TYR A 156 13.77 -1.06 18.55
C TYR A 156 14.84 -2.11 18.86
N SER A 157 14.74 -3.37 18.40
CA SER A 157 15.82 -4.34 18.60
C SER A 157 17.10 -3.91 17.88
N LYS A 158 18.22 -3.85 18.61
CA LYS A 158 19.53 -3.50 18.05
C LYS A 158 20.47 -4.72 18.10
N PRO A 159 20.28 -5.76 17.25
CA PRO A 159 21.08 -6.98 17.30
C PRO A 159 22.59 -6.72 17.11
N HIS A 160 22.95 -5.69 16.34
CA HIS A 160 24.34 -5.24 16.17
C HIS A 160 24.91 -4.57 17.43
N SER A 161 24.09 -3.86 18.23
CA SER A 161 24.46 -3.39 19.57
C SER A 161 24.51 -4.52 20.61
N GLY A 162 23.88 -5.66 20.31
CA GLY A 162 24.05 -6.91 21.03
C GLY A 162 22.87 -7.40 21.84
N TRP A 163 21.73 -6.74 21.74
CA TRP A 163 20.49 -7.09 22.42
C TRP A 163 19.33 -7.13 21.41
N ILE A 164 18.29 -7.89 21.75
CA ILE A 164 17.05 -7.97 20.98
C ILE A 164 15.85 -7.92 21.93
N ILE A 165 14.74 -7.37 21.45
CA ILE A 165 13.44 -7.56 22.08
C ILE A 165 12.88 -8.88 21.54
N SER A 166 12.23 -9.69 22.38
CA SER A 166 11.62 -10.95 21.96
C SER A 166 10.25 -11.15 22.59
N GLU A 167 9.32 -11.76 21.85
CA GLU A 167 7.98 -12.07 22.35
C GLU A 167 7.98 -13.39 23.14
N VAL A 168 7.28 -13.40 24.28
CA VAL A 168 7.01 -14.61 25.06
C VAL A 168 5.97 -15.45 24.30
N LYS A 169 6.37 -16.62 23.77
CA LYS A 169 5.52 -17.42 22.86
C LYS A 169 4.16 -17.81 23.45
N SER A 170 4.05 -18.04 24.76
CA SER A 170 2.75 -18.17 25.41
C SER A 170 2.13 -16.78 25.59
N GLY A 171 1.09 -16.45 24.82
CA GLY A 171 0.31 -15.23 25.01
C GLY A 171 -0.14 -15.09 26.46
N LEU A 172 0.42 -14.09 27.15
CA LEU A 172 0.46 -14.02 28.62
C LEU A 172 -0.92 -14.07 29.28
N PHE A 173 -1.91 -13.47 28.64
CA PHE A 173 -3.32 -13.56 29.00
C PHE A 173 -4.16 -13.59 27.71
N PRO A 174 -5.33 -14.27 27.69
CA PRO A 174 -6.30 -14.17 26.60
C PRO A 174 -7.09 -12.84 26.70
N MET A 175 -6.36 -11.72 26.70
CA MET A 175 -6.91 -10.40 26.97
C MET A 175 -7.48 -9.70 25.74
N LEU A 176 -8.55 -8.95 25.99
CA LEU A 176 -9.00 -7.81 25.20
C LEU A 176 -9.06 -8.00 23.66
N VAL A 177 -9.68 -9.10 23.20
CA VAL A 177 -10.32 -9.12 21.88
C VAL A 177 -11.24 -7.88 21.79
N PRO A 178 -11.03 -6.94 20.84
CA PRO A 178 -11.76 -5.68 20.81
C PRO A 178 -13.27 -5.89 20.73
N ARG A 179 -14.02 -5.38 21.71
CA ARG A 179 -15.48 -5.56 21.80
C ARG A 179 -16.19 -4.31 21.35
N PHE A 180 -16.99 -4.44 20.29
CA PHE A 180 -17.94 -3.40 19.89
C PHE A 180 -19.09 -3.37 20.90
N PHE A 181 -19.13 -2.32 21.73
CA PHE A 181 -20.25 -2.07 22.62
C PHE A 181 -21.47 -1.63 21.80
N LEU A 182 -22.60 -2.28 22.04
CA LEU A 182 -23.90 -1.92 21.49
C LEU A 182 -24.85 -1.62 22.64
N GLU A 183 -25.88 -0.81 22.37
CA GLU A 183 -26.93 -0.51 23.35
C GLU A 183 -27.53 -1.80 23.92
N ASN A 184 -27.77 -1.83 25.22
CA ASN A 184 -28.29 -3.01 25.91
C ASN A 184 -29.66 -3.40 25.33
N LYS A 185 -29.80 -4.65 24.87
CA LYS A 185 -30.95 -5.18 24.11
C LYS A 185 -31.13 -4.64 22.68
N SER A 186 -30.09 -4.06 22.07
CA SER A 186 -30.14 -3.63 20.65
C SER A 186 -30.60 -4.78 19.73
N PRO A 187 -31.69 -4.59 18.93
CA PRO A 187 -32.23 -5.64 18.07
C PRO A 187 -31.27 -6.02 16.92
N TYR A 188 -30.22 -5.21 16.71
CA TYR A 188 -29.22 -5.45 15.68
C TYR A 188 -28.01 -6.24 16.18
N ALA A 189 -27.90 -6.54 17.49
CA ALA A 189 -26.70 -7.12 18.10
C ALA A 189 -26.22 -8.40 17.42
N ASN A 190 -27.10 -9.38 17.20
CA ASN A 190 -26.77 -10.62 16.52
C ASN A 190 -26.32 -10.37 15.07
N LYS A 191 -26.93 -9.41 14.38
CA LYS A 191 -26.61 -9.09 12.97
C LYS A 191 -25.28 -8.36 12.83
N PHE A 192 -24.98 -7.41 13.73
CA PHE A 192 -23.65 -6.79 13.82
C PHE A 192 -22.58 -7.83 14.20
N SER A 193 -22.86 -8.71 15.18
CA SER A 193 -21.96 -9.80 15.54
C SER A 193 -21.64 -10.70 14.34
N THR A 194 -22.64 -11.14 13.56
CA THR A 194 -22.40 -11.92 12.32
C THR A 194 -21.61 -11.15 11.26
N ILE A 195 -21.82 -9.83 11.12
CA ILE A 195 -21.07 -9.00 10.16
C ILE A 195 -19.61 -8.85 10.61
N ILE A 196 -19.37 -8.47 11.87
CA ILE A 196 -18.02 -8.31 12.43
C ILE A 196 -17.27 -9.64 12.42
N GLN A 197 -17.92 -10.74 12.82
CA GLN A 197 -17.36 -12.09 12.74
C GLN A 197 -16.90 -12.41 11.31
N ARG A 198 -17.75 -12.19 10.29
CA ARG A 198 -17.36 -12.41 8.90
C ARG A 198 -16.21 -11.51 8.44
N LEU A 199 -16.20 -10.24 8.85
CA LEU A 199 -15.08 -9.34 8.52
C LEU A 199 -13.76 -9.84 9.13
N VAL A 200 -13.79 -10.36 10.37
CA VAL A 200 -12.64 -10.99 11.04
C VAL A 200 -12.23 -12.31 10.36
N GLU A 201 -13.20 -13.17 9.99
CA GLU A 201 -12.97 -14.41 9.24
C GLU A 201 -12.36 -14.16 7.85
N PHE A 202 -12.70 -13.02 7.22
CA PHE A 202 -12.08 -12.55 5.97
C PHE A 202 -10.77 -11.75 6.19
N GLY A 203 -10.28 -11.62 7.44
CA GLY A 203 -9.04 -10.89 7.77
C GLY A 203 -9.11 -9.37 7.58
N ILE A 204 -10.27 -8.79 7.27
CA ILE A 204 -10.42 -7.39 6.84
C ILE A 204 -9.95 -6.37 7.91
N PRO A 205 -10.25 -6.54 9.22
CA PRO A 205 -9.70 -5.66 10.25
C PRO A 205 -8.17 -5.74 10.39
N ILE A 206 -7.57 -6.92 10.13
CA ILE A 206 -6.12 -7.10 10.17
C ILE A 206 -5.50 -6.37 8.98
N PHE A 207 -6.02 -6.59 7.77
CA PHE A 207 -5.58 -5.89 6.56
C PHE A 207 -5.73 -4.36 6.66
N TRP A 208 -6.84 -3.85 7.22
CA TRP A 208 -7.01 -2.41 7.46
C TRP A 208 -6.02 -1.86 8.49
N LEU A 209 -5.64 -2.66 9.49
CA LEU A 209 -4.67 -2.28 10.50
C LEU A 209 -3.24 -2.33 9.93
N GLU A 210 -2.89 -3.34 9.14
CA GLU A 210 -1.65 -3.42 8.36
C GLU A 210 -1.52 -2.22 7.43
N CYS A 211 -2.54 -1.90 6.63
CA CYS A 211 -2.51 -0.70 5.78
C CYS A 211 -2.43 0.60 6.60
N ARG A 212 -3.07 0.68 7.77
CA ARG A 212 -2.92 1.83 8.69
C ARG A 212 -1.49 1.97 9.22
N LEU A 213 -0.86 0.86 9.61
CA LEU A 213 0.52 0.85 10.13
C LEU A 213 1.55 1.07 9.02
N GLN A 214 1.32 0.54 7.82
CA GLN A 214 2.13 0.86 6.63
C GLN A 214 2.01 2.34 6.25
N MET A 215 0.79 2.90 6.21
CA MET A 215 0.60 4.35 5.99
C MET A 215 1.26 5.17 7.08
N PHE A 216 1.13 4.79 8.36
CA PHE A 216 1.79 5.48 9.47
C PHE A 216 3.33 5.37 9.41
N ALA A 217 3.88 4.22 9.03
CA ALA A 217 5.31 4.05 8.82
C ALA A 217 5.82 4.88 7.62
N LEU A 218 5.05 4.97 6.53
CA LEU A 218 5.34 5.84 5.39
C LEU A 218 5.27 7.33 5.76
N GLU A 219 4.25 7.75 6.52
CA GLU A 219 4.07 9.10 7.07
C GLU A 219 5.22 9.50 8.01
N ASN A 220 5.74 8.55 8.80
CA ASN A 220 6.91 8.73 9.68
C ASN A 220 8.25 8.36 9.02
N ASN A 221 8.26 8.11 7.70
CA ASN A 221 9.45 7.81 6.91
C ASN A 221 10.27 6.56 7.32
N ASP A 222 9.67 5.64 8.07
CA ASP A 222 10.32 4.45 8.63
C ASP A 222 10.37 3.31 7.60
N THR A 223 11.42 3.31 6.80
CA THR A 223 11.62 2.33 5.72
C THR A 223 11.89 0.91 6.21
N THR A 224 12.18 0.69 7.50
CA THR A 224 12.52 -0.63 8.04
C THR A 224 11.29 -1.56 8.10
N ALA A 225 10.13 -1.02 8.50
CA ALA A 225 8.87 -1.77 8.59
C ALA A 225 8.28 -2.18 7.22
N LEU A 226 8.73 -1.53 6.13
CA LEU A 226 8.16 -1.74 4.80
C LEU A 226 8.64 -3.04 4.12
N VAL A 227 9.81 -3.56 4.53
CA VAL A 227 10.43 -4.75 3.89
C VAL A 227 9.91 -6.06 4.51
N SER A 228 9.51 -6.05 5.79
CA SER A 228 9.08 -7.24 6.52
C SER A 228 7.64 -7.67 6.23
N SER A 229 6.72 -6.71 6.05
CA SER A 229 5.28 -6.96 5.85
C SER A 229 4.91 -7.58 4.50
N GLY A 230 5.87 -7.72 3.59
CA GLY A 230 5.66 -8.26 2.25
C GLY A 230 5.43 -9.78 2.15
N SER A 231 5.60 -10.57 3.23
CA SER A 231 5.41 -12.03 3.13
C SER A 231 4.95 -12.76 4.41
N LYS A 232 3.94 -13.63 4.22
CA LYS A 232 3.54 -14.76 5.09
C LYS A 232 3.20 -14.43 6.56
N LEU A 233 2.02 -13.89 6.77
CA LEU A 233 1.27 -14.06 8.04
C LEU A 233 0.68 -15.50 8.13
N ALA A 234 1.57 -16.48 8.19
CA ALA A 234 1.27 -17.89 8.43
C ALA A 234 2.48 -18.57 9.08
N TYR A 235 2.33 -18.98 10.35
CA TYR A 235 3.32 -19.61 11.24
C TYR A 235 4.57 -20.17 10.53
N ARG A 236 5.65 -19.37 10.53
CA ARG A 236 7.03 -19.84 10.32
C ARG A 236 7.84 -19.50 11.57
N ASN A 237 8.59 -20.48 12.07
CA ASN A 237 9.32 -20.34 13.32
C ASN A 237 10.45 -19.31 13.18
N ILE A 238 10.70 -18.59 14.27
CA ILE A 238 11.87 -17.71 14.49
C ILE A 238 13.21 -18.43 14.24
N GLU A 239 13.21 -19.77 14.22
CA GLU A 239 14.34 -20.64 13.86
C GLU A 239 14.84 -20.43 12.42
N GLU A 240 13.98 -20.14 11.44
CA GLU A 240 14.42 -19.84 10.06
C GLU A 240 15.13 -18.46 9.95
N ASN A 241 14.79 -17.51 10.83
CA ASN A 241 15.39 -16.17 10.80
C ASN A 241 16.81 -16.13 11.41
N GLN A 242 17.34 -17.24 11.92
CA GLN A 242 18.73 -17.36 12.35
C GLN A 242 19.71 -17.79 11.23
N THR A 243 19.22 -17.95 9.99
CA THR A 243 19.98 -18.56 8.88
C THR A 243 19.91 -17.82 7.53
N ILE A 244 19.28 -16.65 7.41
CA ILE A 244 19.17 -15.91 6.13
C ILE A 244 19.71 -14.48 6.27
N ASP A 245 20.99 -14.28 5.93
CA ASP A 245 21.53 -12.97 5.53
C ASP A 245 21.32 -12.77 4.03
N ASN A 246 20.62 -11.71 3.65
CA ASN A 246 20.36 -11.39 2.24
C ASN A 246 21.51 -10.55 1.66
N VAL A 247 22.41 -11.20 0.92
CA VAL A 247 23.41 -10.51 0.09
C VAL A 247 23.28 -10.97 -1.36
N GLU A 248 22.61 -10.16 -2.19
CA GLU A 248 22.49 -10.44 -3.63
C GLU A 248 23.82 -10.21 -4.36
N GLN A 249 24.65 -11.25 -4.42
CA GLN A 249 25.83 -11.27 -5.28
C GLN A 249 25.50 -11.67 -6.72
N PRO A 250 26.19 -11.09 -7.73
CA PRO A 250 25.88 -11.33 -9.14
C PRO A 250 26.14 -12.77 -9.59
N LEU A 251 25.40 -13.21 -10.64
CA LEU A 251 25.30 -14.61 -11.12
C LEU A 251 26.63 -15.35 -11.32
N ILE A 252 27.73 -14.64 -11.57
CA ILE A 252 29.06 -15.22 -11.80
C ILE A 252 29.52 -16.10 -10.63
N ILE A 253 29.15 -15.75 -9.38
CA ILE A 253 29.52 -16.53 -8.19
C ILE A 253 28.66 -17.81 -8.07
N ARG A 254 27.40 -17.78 -8.51
CA ARG A 254 26.54 -19.00 -8.55
C ARG A 254 27.09 -20.05 -9.50
N LEU A 255 27.66 -19.65 -10.65
CA LEU A 255 28.26 -20.59 -11.60
C LEU A 255 29.46 -21.36 -11.01
N ILE A 256 30.22 -20.70 -10.13
CA ILE A 256 31.35 -21.32 -9.41
C ILE A 256 30.84 -22.27 -8.31
N TYR A 257 29.76 -21.92 -7.61
CA TYR A 257 29.15 -22.77 -6.58
C TYR A 257 28.59 -24.09 -7.15
N VAL A 258 27.85 -24.04 -8.25
CA VAL A 258 27.26 -25.24 -8.88
C VAL A 258 28.33 -26.25 -9.34
N LEU A 259 29.51 -25.76 -9.76
CA LEU A 259 30.67 -26.60 -10.11
C LEU A 259 31.38 -27.24 -8.90
N VAL A 260 31.13 -26.73 -7.69
CA VAL A 260 31.65 -27.31 -6.43
C VAL A 260 30.67 -28.34 -5.85
N GLU A 261 29.37 -28.04 -5.89
CA GLU A 261 28.31 -28.85 -5.29
C GLU A 261 28.24 -30.28 -5.87
N HIS A 262 28.42 -30.41 -7.19
CA HIS A 262 28.36 -31.70 -7.89
C HIS A 262 29.44 -32.71 -7.45
N ASN A 263 30.57 -32.26 -6.90
CA ASN A 263 31.64 -33.14 -6.39
C ASN A 263 31.47 -33.54 -4.91
N MET A 264 30.50 -32.97 -4.20
CA MET A 264 30.22 -33.29 -2.79
C MET A 264 29.05 -34.28 -2.65
N LEU A 265 28.11 -34.29 -3.60
CA LEU A 265 26.94 -35.18 -3.62
C LEU A 265 27.30 -36.68 -3.70
N GLU A 266 28.41 -37.02 -4.34
CA GLU A 266 28.90 -38.41 -4.44
C GLU A 266 29.30 -39.02 -3.08
N TYR A 267 29.64 -38.18 -2.09
CA TYR A 267 30.08 -38.60 -0.75
C TYR A 267 28.96 -38.68 0.30
N LEU A 268 27.73 -38.28 -0.02
CA LEU A 268 26.61 -38.27 0.94
C LEU A 268 25.72 -39.53 0.88
N CYS A 269 25.86 -40.38 -0.14
CA CYS A 269 25.06 -41.61 -0.28
C CYS A 269 25.27 -42.60 0.88
N ASP A 270 26.50 -42.78 1.36
CA ASP A 270 26.84 -43.80 2.37
C ASP A 270 26.27 -43.51 3.77
N ILE A 271 25.93 -42.25 4.07
CA ILE A 271 25.38 -41.85 5.38
C ILE A 271 23.85 -42.03 5.41
N GLN A 272 23.17 -41.84 4.27
CA GLN A 272 21.70 -41.94 4.17
C GLN A 272 21.18 -43.35 4.49
N LEU A 273 21.99 -44.39 4.27
CA LEU A 273 21.65 -45.79 4.56
C LEU A 273 21.58 -46.13 6.06
N MET A 274 22.23 -45.36 6.95
CA MET A 274 22.13 -45.59 8.40
C MET A 274 20.90 -44.93 9.04
N TYR A 275 20.42 -43.81 8.50
CA TYR A 275 19.39 -43.00 9.17
C TYR A 275 17.97 -43.56 9.02
N ASN A 276 17.67 -44.20 7.88
CA ASN A 276 16.34 -44.75 7.59
C ASN A 276 15.96 -46.00 8.41
N ALA A 277 16.87 -46.52 9.25
CA ALA A 277 16.63 -47.71 10.07
C ALA A 277 15.96 -47.42 11.43
N ILE A 278 15.85 -46.16 11.84
CA ILE A 278 15.52 -45.79 13.24
C ILE A 278 14.18 -45.06 13.41
N TYR A 279 13.59 -44.49 12.35
CA TYR A 279 12.44 -43.57 12.48
C TYR A 279 11.20 -43.98 11.66
N ASN A 280 10.65 -45.16 11.95
CA ASN A 280 9.36 -45.63 11.42
C ASN A 280 8.54 -46.33 12.52
N ALA A 281 7.79 -45.55 13.31
CA ALA A 281 6.77 -46.07 14.23
C ALA A 281 5.70 -45.01 14.53
N ASP A 282 4.44 -45.35 14.26
CA ASP A 282 3.17 -44.89 14.87
C ASP A 282 2.83 -43.38 15.07
N ASN A 283 1.57 -42.95 15.01
CA ASN A 283 0.43 -43.41 14.19
C ASN A 283 -0.62 -42.27 14.08
N THR A 284 -1.75 -42.51 13.42
CA THR A 284 -2.78 -41.51 13.04
C THR A 284 -4.00 -41.48 14.01
N ILE A 285 -5.13 -40.85 13.60
CA ILE A 285 -6.51 -40.92 14.17
C ILE A 285 -6.82 -39.98 15.37
N THR A 286 -7.92 -39.21 15.46
CA THR A 286 -8.97 -38.77 14.50
C THR A 286 -9.64 -37.44 14.93
N LYS A 287 -10.43 -36.83 14.04
CA LYS A 287 -11.36 -35.71 14.28
C LYS A 287 -12.79 -36.21 14.58
N ARG A 288 -13.58 -35.50 15.40
CA ARG A 288 -15.07 -35.61 15.45
C ARG A 288 -15.75 -34.28 15.78
N ASP A 289 -16.89 -34.04 15.14
CA ASP A 289 -17.77 -32.89 15.36
C ASP A 289 -19.02 -33.31 16.18
N ILE A 290 -19.67 -32.37 16.90
CA ILE A 290 -21.04 -32.52 17.46
C ILE A 290 -21.82 -31.21 17.23
N THR A 291 -23.12 -31.31 16.96
CA THR A 291 -24.02 -30.20 16.57
C THR A 291 -25.31 -30.20 17.42
N SER A 292 -26.18 -29.20 17.22
CA SER A 292 -27.55 -29.04 17.80
C SER A 292 -27.61 -28.62 19.29
N ILE A 293 -28.70 -28.07 19.84
CA ILE A 293 -30.06 -27.73 19.31
C ILE A 293 -30.32 -26.19 19.55
N PHE A 294 -31.50 -25.54 19.65
CA PHE A 294 -32.94 -25.86 19.65
C PHE A 294 -33.78 -24.66 19.11
N VAL A 295 -35.11 -24.64 19.31
CA VAL A 295 -36.08 -23.63 18.81
C VAL A 295 -37.20 -23.41 19.84
N ASN A 296 -37.70 -22.17 20.02
CA ASN A 296 -39.05 -21.75 20.52
C ASN A 296 -39.02 -20.29 21.05
N ASN A 297 -40.09 -19.47 21.16
CA ASN A 297 -41.45 -19.40 20.55
C ASN A 297 -42.01 -17.97 20.89
N PRO A 298 -42.78 -17.25 20.03
CA PRO A 298 -43.15 -15.84 20.30
C PRO A 298 -44.59 -15.64 20.81
N LYS A 299 -44.86 -14.49 21.46
CA LYS A 299 -46.22 -13.89 21.60
C LYS A 299 -46.21 -12.48 22.22
N ASN A 300 -46.78 -11.50 21.52
CA ASN A 300 -47.83 -10.56 21.97
C ASN A 300 -47.87 -9.29 21.10
N HIS A 301 -49.07 -8.89 20.67
CA HIS A 301 -49.36 -7.60 20.05
C HIS A 301 -50.54 -6.93 20.77
N GLY A 302 -50.43 -5.62 21.02
CA GLY A 302 -51.55 -4.76 21.36
C GLY A 302 -51.64 -3.61 20.35
N TYR A 303 -52.84 -3.31 19.86
CA TYR A 303 -53.07 -2.21 18.93
C TYR A 303 -53.45 -0.94 19.68
N MET A 304 -52.78 0.18 19.37
CA MET A 304 -53.14 1.51 19.84
C MET A 304 -53.76 2.31 18.69
N ARG A 305 -54.84 3.04 18.96
CA ARG A 305 -55.58 3.83 17.97
C ARG A 305 -55.27 5.32 18.18
N ILE A 306 -54.66 5.96 17.19
CA ILE A 306 -54.32 7.40 17.23
C ILE A 306 -55.02 8.10 16.08
N SER A 307 -55.70 9.20 16.37
CA SER A 307 -56.37 10.06 15.39
C SER A 307 -56.13 11.53 15.72
N ASN A 308 -55.01 12.07 15.22
CA ASN A 308 -54.79 13.48 14.87
C ASN A 308 -53.38 13.62 14.26
N TRP A 309 -53.21 14.55 13.31
CA TRP A 309 -51.93 14.78 12.63
C TRP A 309 -51.08 15.81 13.38
N HIS A 310 -49.94 15.37 13.94
CA HIS A 310 -48.83 16.24 14.33
C HIS A 310 -47.50 15.65 13.87
N SER A 311 -46.82 16.30 12.93
CA SER A 311 -45.46 15.96 12.53
C SER A 311 -44.45 16.59 13.50
N VAL A 312 -43.94 15.82 14.45
CA VAL A 312 -42.85 16.26 15.33
C VAL A 312 -41.53 16.15 14.58
N VAL A 313 -40.97 17.29 14.17
CA VAL A 313 -39.64 17.37 13.55
C VAL A 313 -38.66 17.95 14.57
N PRO A 314 -37.67 17.19 15.06
CA PRO A 314 -36.68 17.71 16.00
C PRO A 314 -35.65 18.59 15.28
N LYS A 315 -35.61 19.89 15.59
CA LYS A 315 -34.49 20.75 15.20
C LYS A 315 -33.27 20.44 16.07
N VAL A 316 -32.25 19.82 15.48
CA VAL A 316 -30.92 19.66 16.08
C VAL A 316 -29.87 20.16 15.09
N HIS A 317 -29.33 21.36 15.34
CA HIS A 317 -28.16 21.83 14.59
C HIS A 317 -26.91 21.12 15.12
N SER A 318 -26.35 20.23 14.32
CA SER A 318 -25.01 19.67 14.53
C SER A 318 -24.35 19.36 13.19
N THR A 319 -23.11 19.81 13.01
CA THR A 319 -22.30 19.60 11.79
C THR A 319 -21.65 18.21 11.79
N LEU A 320 -22.49 17.17 11.79
CA LEU A 320 -22.05 15.78 11.69
C LEU A 320 -21.93 15.34 10.22
N GLN A 321 -20.90 14.55 9.91
CA GLN A 321 -20.82 13.82 8.64
C GLN A 321 -22.01 12.86 8.55
N MET A 322 -22.89 13.08 7.57
CA MET A 322 -24.11 12.29 7.40
C MET A 322 -23.78 10.85 7.00
N THR A 323 -24.03 9.91 7.91
CA THR A 323 -24.13 8.50 7.58
C THR A 323 -25.44 8.24 6.82
N TYR A 324 -25.35 7.58 5.67
CA TYR A 324 -26.44 7.45 4.71
C TYR A 324 -27.57 6.52 5.20
N SER A 325 -28.49 7.05 5.99
CA SER A 325 -29.72 6.34 6.39
C SER A 325 -30.83 6.52 5.36
N ASN A 326 -31.47 5.41 4.95
CA ASN A 326 -32.65 5.45 4.10
C ASN A 326 -33.86 5.88 4.93
N ILE A 327 -34.19 7.17 4.90
CA ILE A 327 -35.41 7.70 5.53
C ILE A 327 -36.62 7.10 4.81
N VAL A 328 -37.53 6.47 5.57
CA VAL A 328 -38.81 5.96 5.11
C VAL A 328 -39.92 6.85 5.66
N HIS A 329 -40.60 7.62 4.80
CA HIS A 329 -41.81 8.33 5.21
C HIS A 329 -43.01 7.40 5.12
N ILE A 330 -43.71 7.24 6.25
CA ILE A 330 -44.97 6.51 6.33
C ILE A 330 -46.12 7.53 6.38
N MET A 331 -47.11 7.37 5.50
CA MET A 331 -48.28 8.25 5.42
C MET A 331 -49.57 7.41 5.51
N PHE A 332 -50.65 7.99 6.03
CA PHE A 332 -51.95 7.34 6.15
C PHE A 332 -53.03 8.22 5.50
N LEU A 333 -53.83 7.62 4.61
CA LEU A 333 -54.91 8.27 3.87
C LEU A 333 -56.19 7.46 4.04
N ASP A 334 -57.28 8.09 4.49
CA ASP A 334 -58.59 7.44 4.66
C ASP A 334 -59.64 8.15 3.80
N THR A 335 -60.25 7.43 2.85
CA THR A 335 -61.03 8.04 1.76
C THR A 335 -62.51 8.25 2.08
N CYS A 336 -62.83 8.53 3.35
CA CYS A 336 -64.17 8.97 3.78
C CYS A 336 -64.58 10.33 3.16
N ILE A 337 -63.63 11.10 2.62
CA ILE A 337 -63.80 12.39 1.96
C ILE A 337 -63.17 12.30 0.56
N SER A 338 -63.69 13.06 -0.42
CA SER A 338 -63.19 13.12 -1.80
C SER A 338 -61.66 13.07 -1.88
N PHE A 339 -61.15 12.11 -2.65
CA PHE A 339 -59.71 11.87 -2.73
C PHE A 339 -58.95 13.03 -3.37
N ASP A 340 -59.57 13.87 -4.20
CA ASP A 340 -58.87 14.97 -4.87
C ASP A 340 -58.25 15.99 -3.90
N ASN A 341 -58.91 16.26 -2.77
CA ASN A 341 -58.34 17.13 -1.73
C ASN A 341 -57.11 16.48 -1.09
N HIS A 342 -57.16 15.17 -0.84
CA HIS A 342 -56.02 14.39 -0.35
C HIS A 342 -54.90 14.29 -1.39
N ARG A 343 -55.23 14.15 -2.68
CA ARG A 343 -54.29 14.14 -3.81
C ARG A 343 -53.51 15.45 -3.89
N LEU A 344 -54.20 16.58 -3.76
CA LEU A 344 -53.57 17.90 -3.76
C LEU A 344 -52.72 18.13 -2.51
N ALA A 345 -53.21 17.77 -1.32
CA ALA A 345 -52.44 17.88 -0.07
C ALA A 345 -51.17 17.00 -0.08
N LEU A 346 -51.31 15.72 -0.48
CA LEU A 346 -50.19 14.78 -0.63
C LEU A 346 -49.18 15.25 -1.67
N LYS A 347 -49.64 15.76 -2.81
CA LYS A 347 -48.78 16.34 -3.85
C LYS A 347 -48.09 17.63 -3.38
N SER A 348 -48.72 18.41 -2.50
CA SER A 348 -48.09 19.56 -1.86
C SER A 348 -47.01 19.13 -0.87
N TYR A 349 -47.28 18.11 -0.04
CA TYR A 349 -46.30 17.55 0.90
C TYR A 349 -45.11 16.88 0.20
N LEU A 350 -45.35 16.12 -0.85
CA LEU A 350 -44.29 15.52 -1.68
C LEU A 350 -43.53 16.59 -2.48
N LYS A 351 -44.19 17.68 -2.90
CA LYS A 351 -43.50 18.87 -3.43
C LYS A 351 -42.59 19.51 -2.39
N PHE A 352 -43.06 19.70 -1.16
CA PHE A 352 -42.27 20.25 -0.05
C PHE A 352 -41.00 19.41 0.22
N LEU A 353 -41.14 18.09 0.38
CA LEU A 353 -39.98 17.19 0.51
C LEU A 353 -39.02 17.25 -0.70
N SER A 354 -39.55 17.45 -1.91
CA SER A 354 -38.72 17.62 -3.11
C SER A 354 -38.07 19.01 -3.23
N GLY A 355 -38.70 20.05 -2.68
CA GLY A 355 -38.37 21.46 -2.90
C GLY A 355 -37.45 22.09 -1.85
N ASP A 356 -37.55 21.68 -0.57
CA ASP A 356 -36.73 22.27 0.49
C ASP A 356 -35.23 22.02 0.25
N THR A 357 -34.45 23.09 0.39
CA THR A 357 -33.04 23.18 -0.04
C THR A 357 -32.04 22.69 1.02
N GLU A 358 -32.46 22.53 2.27
CA GLU A 358 -31.59 22.07 3.37
C GLU A 358 -31.30 20.56 3.30
N PHE A 359 -32.21 19.75 2.75
CA PHE A 359 -32.03 18.31 2.59
C PHE A 359 -31.11 17.97 1.40
N ARG A 360 -29.81 18.24 1.57
CA ARG A 360 -28.72 17.73 0.73
C ARG A 360 -28.61 16.20 0.91
N GLY A 361 -29.28 15.42 0.06
CA GLY A 361 -29.27 13.96 0.15
C GLY A 361 -30.10 13.25 -0.91
N PHE A 362 -30.22 11.93 -0.75
CA PHE A 362 -31.05 11.08 -1.60
C PHE A 362 -32.55 11.31 -1.36
N ARG A 363 -33.39 11.06 -2.38
CA ARG A 363 -34.85 11.05 -2.18
C ARG A 363 -35.24 9.97 -1.17
N PRO A 364 -36.06 10.28 -0.16
CA PRO A 364 -36.52 9.28 0.80
C PRO A 364 -37.42 8.25 0.15
N ILE A 365 -37.50 7.07 0.76
CA ILE A 365 -38.43 6.00 0.41
C ILE A 365 -39.81 6.36 0.99
N ILE A 366 -40.88 6.12 0.25
CA ILE A 366 -42.24 6.53 0.65
C ILE A 366 -43.17 5.32 0.68
N LEU A 367 -43.79 5.10 1.85
CA LEU A 367 -44.84 4.11 2.07
C LEU A 367 -46.15 4.82 2.41
N ILE A 368 -47.17 4.64 1.58
CA ILE A 368 -48.49 5.25 1.79
C ILE A 368 -49.50 4.15 2.08
N PHE A 369 -50.09 4.16 3.27
CA PHE A 369 -51.27 3.37 3.58
C PHE A 369 -52.52 4.11 3.09
N PHE A 370 -53.33 3.42 2.29
CA PHE A 370 -54.48 3.98 1.60
C PHE A 370 -55.73 3.13 1.89
N ILE A 371 -56.68 3.65 2.67
CA ILE A 371 -57.93 2.95 2.97
C ILE A 371 -58.95 3.29 1.88
N ASN A 372 -59.20 2.34 0.99
CA ASN A 372 -60.22 2.49 -0.05
C ASN A 372 -61.59 2.06 0.47
N ARG A 373 -62.57 2.94 0.30
CA ARG A 373 -63.97 2.75 0.68
C ARG A 373 -64.88 3.13 -0.50
N ASN A 374 -64.89 2.31 -1.55
CA ASN A 374 -65.63 2.53 -2.82
C ASN A 374 -65.19 3.75 -3.66
N ASN A 375 -63.95 4.23 -3.55
CA ASN A 375 -63.45 5.30 -4.43
C ASN A 375 -62.75 4.74 -5.68
N ILE A 376 -63.10 5.27 -6.85
CA ILE A 376 -62.42 4.98 -8.13
C ILE A 376 -61.13 5.81 -8.24
N PHE A 377 -60.17 5.55 -7.35
CA PHE A 377 -58.86 6.21 -7.40
C PHE A 377 -57.92 5.47 -8.34
N ASN A 378 -57.46 6.14 -9.39
CA ASN A 378 -56.46 5.61 -10.31
C ASN A 378 -55.04 5.72 -9.70
N ILE A 379 -54.70 4.74 -8.85
CA ILE A 379 -53.39 4.63 -8.18
C ILE A 379 -52.23 4.64 -9.19
N ARG A 380 -52.36 3.95 -10.33
CA ARG A 380 -51.37 3.96 -11.42
C ARG A 380 -51.09 5.37 -11.93
N LEU A 381 -52.14 6.13 -12.23
CA LEU A 381 -52.01 7.51 -12.74
C LEU A 381 -51.32 8.43 -11.72
N PHE A 382 -51.63 8.27 -10.43
CA PHE A 382 -50.94 9.00 -9.37
C PHE A 382 -49.46 8.63 -9.27
N LEU A 383 -49.11 7.34 -9.22
CA LEU A 383 -47.71 6.89 -9.17
C LEU A 383 -46.92 7.35 -10.40
N LYS A 384 -47.55 7.32 -11.58
CA LYS A 384 -46.99 7.87 -12.82
C LYS A 384 -46.82 9.39 -12.78
N GLU A 385 -47.74 10.14 -12.16
CA GLU A 385 -47.58 11.58 -11.91
C GLU A 385 -46.44 11.88 -10.91
N MET A 386 -46.28 11.07 -9.86
CA MET A 386 -45.20 11.24 -8.87
C MET A 386 -43.82 10.93 -9.46
N TRP A 387 -43.73 10.00 -10.42
CA TRP A 387 -42.52 9.86 -11.23
C TRP A 387 -42.31 11.07 -12.15
N SER A 388 -43.22 11.29 -13.10
CA SER A 388 -43.06 12.26 -14.20
C SER A 388 -43.00 13.74 -13.78
N LYS A 389 -43.39 14.09 -12.56
CA LYS A 389 -43.34 15.49 -12.06
C LYS A 389 -42.52 15.68 -10.80
N LEU A 390 -42.17 14.60 -10.08
CA LEU A 390 -41.44 14.66 -8.81
C LEU A 390 -40.32 13.61 -8.68
N HIS A 391 -40.04 12.80 -9.70
CA HIS A 391 -38.89 11.89 -9.82
C HIS A 391 -38.73 10.90 -8.64
N TYR A 392 -39.81 10.59 -7.92
CA TYR A 392 -39.79 9.64 -6.80
C TYR A 392 -39.89 8.20 -7.30
N LEU A 393 -38.76 7.48 -7.31
CA LEU A 393 -38.69 6.10 -7.79
C LEU A 393 -39.27 5.08 -6.79
N TYR A 394 -39.02 5.26 -5.50
CA TYR A 394 -39.38 4.31 -4.43
C TYR A 394 -40.61 4.77 -3.64
N ILE A 395 -41.73 4.94 -4.34
CA ILE A 395 -43.07 4.98 -3.74
C ILE A 395 -43.68 3.58 -3.78
N THR A 396 -44.38 3.20 -2.71
CA THR A 396 -45.30 2.06 -2.68
C THR A 396 -46.57 2.44 -1.91
N ILE A 397 -47.73 2.02 -2.42
CA ILE A 397 -49.02 2.25 -1.78
C ILE A 397 -49.57 0.90 -1.30
N ILE A 398 -49.84 0.79 0.00
CA ILE A 398 -50.58 -0.33 0.58
C ILE A 398 -52.05 0.07 0.63
N GLU A 399 -52.85 -0.45 -0.31
CA GLU A 399 -54.30 -0.31 -0.30
C GLU A 399 -54.91 -1.32 0.67
N VAL A 400 -55.67 -0.83 1.65
CA VAL A 400 -56.58 -1.65 2.45
C VAL A 400 -57.97 -1.46 1.87
N ASN A 401 -58.44 -2.44 1.10
CA ASN A 401 -59.78 -2.41 0.51
C ASN A 401 -60.80 -2.83 1.59
N SER A 402 -61.65 -1.88 1.99
CA SER A 402 -62.67 -2.09 3.01
C SER A 402 -64.05 -1.80 2.44
N GLN A 403 -64.88 -2.85 2.35
CA GLN A 403 -66.29 -2.76 1.95
C GLN A 403 -67.18 -1.99 2.97
N ALA A 404 -66.58 -1.46 4.06
CA ALA A 404 -67.27 -0.63 5.05
C ALA A 404 -67.58 0.77 4.49
N SER A 405 -68.78 0.91 3.92
CA SER A 405 -69.34 2.20 3.48
C SER A 405 -69.19 3.29 4.55
N CYS A 406 -68.68 4.45 4.13
CA CYS A 406 -68.40 5.62 4.98
C CYS A 406 -69.60 6.10 5.82
N ASN A 407 -70.83 5.83 5.34
CA ASN A 407 -72.06 6.33 5.97
C ASN A 407 -72.56 5.46 7.13
N LYS A 408 -71.95 4.28 7.39
CA LYS A 408 -72.32 3.44 8.54
C LYS A 408 -71.49 3.79 9.77
N HIS A 409 -72.10 4.55 10.67
CA HIS A 409 -71.63 4.72 12.05
C HIS A 409 -71.42 3.35 12.74
N LEU A 410 -70.53 3.34 13.74
CA LEU A 410 -69.93 2.17 14.37
C LEU A 410 -70.90 1.29 15.20
N ASN A 411 -71.90 0.66 14.57
CA ASN A 411 -72.58 -0.48 15.17
C ASN A 411 -71.63 -1.69 15.19
N THR A 412 -71.19 -2.07 16.39
CA THR A 412 -70.07 -2.98 16.67
C THR A 412 -70.35 -4.47 16.45
N SER A 413 -71.34 -4.82 15.62
CA SER A 413 -71.60 -6.21 15.22
C SER A 413 -70.39 -6.79 14.49
N MET A 414 -69.77 -7.83 15.05
CA MET A 414 -68.49 -8.42 14.60
C MET A 414 -68.61 -9.27 13.31
N TYR A 415 -69.12 -8.68 12.23
CA TYR A 415 -69.06 -9.30 10.92
C TYR A 415 -67.60 -9.37 10.44
N LYS A 416 -67.14 -10.58 10.11
CA LYS A 416 -65.82 -10.84 9.50
C LYS A 416 -65.83 -10.35 8.04
N THR A 417 -65.81 -9.04 7.82
CA THR A 417 -65.49 -8.50 6.49
C THR A 417 -64.07 -8.91 6.13
N GLN A 418 -63.92 -9.63 5.02
CA GLN A 418 -62.61 -9.96 4.46
C GLN A 418 -61.97 -8.66 3.98
N MET A 419 -60.91 -8.22 4.66
CA MET A 419 -60.08 -7.10 4.23
C MET A 419 -59.02 -7.65 3.27
N ALA A 420 -59.11 -7.27 2.00
CA ALA A 420 -58.03 -7.51 1.04
C ALA A 420 -57.01 -6.38 1.16
N ILE A 421 -55.72 -6.72 1.19
CA ILE A 421 -54.64 -5.74 1.35
C ILE A 421 -53.68 -5.87 0.17
N PHE A 422 -53.70 -4.87 -0.71
CA PHE A 422 -52.95 -4.88 -1.95
C PHE A 422 -51.74 -3.94 -1.88
N VAL A 423 -50.60 -4.40 -2.38
CA VAL A 423 -49.39 -3.62 -2.58
C VAL A 423 -49.37 -3.14 -4.03
N HIS A 424 -49.47 -1.84 -4.23
CA HIS A 424 -49.40 -1.17 -5.53
C HIS A 424 -47.99 -0.63 -5.75
N GLN A 425 -47.35 -1.10 -6.82
CA GLN A 425 -46.01 -0.69 -7.22
C GLN A 425 -46.00 -0.30 -8.70
N TYR A 426 -45.32 0.81 -9.01
CA TYR A 426 -45.15 1.30 -10.37
C TYR A 426 -43.66 1.31 -10.74
N ASN A 427 -43.29 0.67 -11.84
CA ASN A 427 -41.96 0.75 -12.42
C ASN A 427 -41.98 1.76 -13.59
N PRO A 428 -41.32 2.92 -13.46
CA PRO A 428 -41.35 3.93 -14.52
C PRO A 428 -40.57 3.53 -15.77
N PHE A 429 -39.66 2.57 -15.68
CA PHE A 429 -38.73 2.22 -16.75
C PHE A 429 -39.37 1.38 -17.87
N ASN A 430 -40.51 0.73 -17.58
CA ASN A 430 -41.29 -0.07 -18.51
C ASN A 430 -42.81 0.25 -18.44
N ASP A 431 -43.19 1.33 -17.76
CA ASP A 431 -44.59 1.73 -17.48
C ASP A 431 -45.46 0.64 -16.80
N SER A 432 -44.84 -0.37 -16.17
CA SER A 432 -45.58 -1.46 -15.54
C SER A 432 -46.15 -1.03 -14.19
N HIS A 433 -47.38 -1.47 -13.91
CA HIS A 433 -48.06 -1.26 -12.64
C HIS A 433 -48.50 -2.62 -12.09
N GLU A 434 -47.91 -3.01 -10.98
CA GLU A 434 -48.15 -4.28 -10.33
C GLU A 434 -49.03 -4.08 -9.10
N VAL A 435 -49.98 -4.99 -8.91
CA VAL A 435 -50.90 -5.02 -7.77
C VAL A 435 -50.90 -6.45 -7.26
N VAL A 436 -50.38 -6.68 -6.07
CA VAL A 436 -50.24 -8.02 -5.47
C VAL A 436 -50.81 -8.02 -4.06
N ASP A 437 -51.31 -9.15 -3.56
CA ASP A 437 -51.65 -9.27 -2.15
C ASP A 437 -50.38 -9.16 -1.28
N LEU A 438 -50.47 -8.36 -0.20
CA LEU A 438 -49.38 -8.11 0.75
C LEU A 438 -48.86 -9.39 1.43
N PHE A 439 -49.69 -10.42 1.56
CA PHE A 439 -49.33 -11.69 2.17
C PHE A 439 -48.68 -12.66 1.17
N GLU A 440 -48.92 -12.47 -0.14
CA GLU A 440 -48.25 -13.21 -1.21
C GLU A 440 -46.87 -12.61 -1.53
N ASN A 441 -46.80 -11.30 -1.83
CA ASN A 441 -45.53 -10.64 -2.15
C ASN A 441 -44.90 -9.96 -0.92
N ARG A 442 -43.88 -10.62 -0.34
CA ARG A 442 -43.14 -10.12 0.84
C ARG A 442 -42.24 -8.90 0.58
N LYS A 443 -42.23 -8.32 -0.63
CA LYS A 443 -41.40 -7.15 -0.96
C LYS A 443 -42.22 -5.86 -0.97
N LEU A 444 -42.05 -5.06 0.07
CA LEU A 444 -42.60 -3.70 0.11
C LEU A 444 -41.96 -2.74 -0.91
N PHE A 445 -40.73 -3.00 -1.35
CA PHE A 445 -40.05 -2.19 -2.36
C PHE A 445 -39.23 -3.09 -3.29
N ASP A 446 -39.56 -3.08 -4.59
CA ASP A 446 -38.77 -3.78 -5.60
C ASP A 446 -37.55 -2.96 -6.05
N GLU A 447 -36.46 -3.65 -6.39
CA GLU A 447 -35.19 -3.04 -6.81
C GLU A 447 -35.25 -2.57 -8.28
N LYS A 448 -36.08 -1.56 -8.56
CA LYS A 448 -36.38 -1.04 -9.92
C LYS A 448 -35.11 -0.67 -10.70
N LEU A 449 -34.06 -0.20 -10.03
CA LEU A 449 -32.77 0.09 -10.67
C LEU A 449 -31.94 -1.16 -11.01
N ARG A 450 -32.40 -2.39 -10.76
CA ARG A 450 -31.68 -3.60 -11.20
C ARG A 450 -31.82 -3.84 -12.71
N ASN A 451 -32.89 -3.35 -13.33
CA ASN A 451 -33.11 -3.39 -14.76
C ASN A 451 -33.97 -2.18 -15.16
N MET A 452 -33.37 -1.25 -15.89
CA MET A 452 -34.01 -0.03 -16.37
C MET A 452 -34.61 -0.18 -17.79
N HIS A 453 -34.75 -1.41 -18.29
CA HIS A 453 -35.51 -1.75 -19.51
C HIS A 453 -35.21 -0.90 -20.77
N GLY A 454 -33.97 -0.40 -20.90
CA GLY A 454 -33.55 0.46 -22.03
C GLY A 454 -33.92 1.94 -21.88
N TYR A 455 -34.50 2.36 -20.74
CA TYR A 455 -34.91 3.74 -20.45
C TYR A 455 -33.80 4.75 -20.77
N ILE A 456 -34.17 5.89 -21.37
CA ILE A 456 -33.19 6.87 -21.86
C ILE A 456 -32.87 7.88 -20.75
N LEU A 457 -31.60 7.95 -20.37
CA LEU A 457 -31.06 9.03 -19.53
C LEU A 457 -30.29 10.03 -20.39
N ARG A 458 -30.57 11.32 -20.20
CA ARG A 458 -29.89 12.44 -20.84
C ARG A 458 -28.60 12.74 -20.07
N ALA A 459 -27.47 12.71 -20.76
CA ALA A 459 -26.19 12.95 -20.13
C ALA A 459 -25.34 13.96 -20.90
N SER A 460 -24.60 14.81 -20.19
CA SER A 460 -23.55 15.63 -20.81
C SER A 460 -22.32 14.78 -21.12
N HIS A 461 -21.68 15.06 -22.25
CA HIS A 461 -20.34 14.57 -22.56
C HIS A 461 -19.53 15.67 -23.26
N SER A 462 -18.39 16.02 -22.68
CA SER A 462 -17.35 16.86 -23.28
C SER A 462 -16.29 15.96 -23.93
N LYS A 463 -15.78 16.33 -25.09
CA LYS A 463 -14.67 15.60 -25.74
C LYS A 463 -13.35 15.68 -24.96
N THR A 464 -13.26 16.55 -23.96
CA THR A 464 -12.06 16.80 -23.16
C THR A 464 -12.43 16.92 -21.68
N HIS A 465 -11.73 16.17 -20.81
CA HIS A 465 -11.95 16.20 -19.37
C HIS A 465 -11.66 17.59 -18.77
N TYR A 466 -12.54 18.03 -17.88
CA TYR A 466 -12.61 19.40 -17.38
C TYR A 466 -11.36 19.86 -16.61
N SER A 467 -10.60 18.96 -15.97
CA SER A 467 -9.37 19.32 -15.23
C SER A 467 -8.13 19.49 -16.12
N PHE A 468 -8.26 19.27 -17.44
CA PHE A 468 -7.13 19.37 -18.39
C PHE A 468 -7.40 20.34 -19.55
N LEU A 469 -8.48 21.12 -19.49
CA LEU A 469 -8.78 22.14 -20.49
C LEU A 469 -7.65 23.20 -20.52
N PRO A 470 -7.15 23.61 -21.70
CA PRO A 470 -6.42 24.86 -21.83
C PRO A 470 -7.42 26.03 -21.75
N ILE A 471 -7.09 27.07 -20.99
CA ILE A 471 -7.87 28.32 -21.02
C ILE A 471 -7.76 28.93 -22.42
N GLU A 472 -8.90 29.20 -23.03
CA GLU A 472 -8.99 29.59 -24.44
C GLU A 472 -8.48 31.03 -24.67
N GLY A 473 -7.79 31.24 -25.80
CA GLY A 473 -7.24 32.55 -26.19
C GLY A 473 -5.71 32.71 -26.11
N TYR A 474 -4.97 31.71 -25.64
CA TYR A 474 -3.49 31.80 -25.50
C TYR A 474 -2.65 30.77 -26.26
N TYR A 475 -3.25 29.83 -27.01
CA TYR A 475 -2.50 28.76 -27.69
C TYR A 475 -2.82 28.55 -29.16
N GLU A 476 -1.80 28.75 -30.00
CA GLU A 476 -1.68 28.16 -31.33
C GLU A 476 -1.38 26.65 -31.23
N GLU A 477 -1.32 25.96 -32.37
CA GLU A 477 -1.63 24.52 -32.53
C GLU A 477 -0.72 23.50 -31.81
N GLU A 478 0.37 23.91 -31.14
CA GLU A 478 1.44 22.98 -30.71
C GLU A 478 1.07 21.99 -29.58
N ASN A 479 0.06 22.28 -28.76
CA ASN A 479 -0.28 21.49 -27.56
C ASN A 479 -1.08 20.18 -27.82
N VAL A 480 -0.97 19.62 -29.03
CA VAL A 480 -1.65 18.39 -29.51
C VAL A 480 -1.66 17.24 -28.47
N LYS A 481 -0.57 17.04 -27.72
CA LYS A 481 -0.46 15.98 -26.71
C LYS A 481 -1.44 16.13 -25.53
N ARG A 482 -1.66 17.35 -25.00
CA ARG A 482 -2.58 17.58 -23.86
C ARG A 482 -4.02 17.28 -24.26
N ASN A 483 -4.40 17.61 -25.50
CA ASN A 483 -5.71 17.30 -26.04
C ASN A 483 -5.93 15.79 -26.16
N TYR A 484 -4.94 15.01 -26.64
CA TYR A 484 -5.05 13.54 -26.63
C TYR A 484 -5.13 12.93 -25.23
N PHE A 485 -4.43 13.49 -24.23
CA PHE A 485 -4.58 13.06 -22.83
C PHE A 485 -6.00 13.32 -22.32
N SER A 486 -6.45 14.57 -22.43
CA SER A 486 -7.75 15.02 -21.94
C SER A 486 -8.92 14.30 -22.63
N GLN A 487 -8.77 13.99 -23.93
CA GLN A 487 -9.71 13.17 -24.68
C GLN A 487 -9.67 11.70 -24.22
N ALA A 488 -8.51 11.06 -24.14
CA ALA A 488 -8.42 9.66 -23.72
C ALA A 488 -8.97 9.44 -22.30
N PHE A 489 -8.80 10.42 -21.40
CA PHE A 489 -9.42 10.41 -20.08
C PHE A 489 -10.96 10.55 -20.16
N SER A 490 -11.46 11.49 -20.97
CA SER A 490 -12.90 11.65 -21.21
C SER A 490 -13.55 10.40 -21.82
N ASP A 491 -12.93 9.80 -22.83
CA ASP A 491 -13.35 8.53 -23.44
C ASP A 491 -13.38 7.40 -22.40
N THR A 492 -12.43 7.38 -21.47
CA THR A 492 -12.35 6.40 -20.37
C THR A 492 -13.49 6.54 -19.37
N GLU A 493 -13.85 7.77 -18.99
CA GLU A 493 -15.04 8.05 -18.17
C GLU A 493 -16.33 7.67 -18.89
N TYR A 494 -16.42 7.99 -20.18
CA TYR A 494 -17.57 7.63 -21.00
C TYR A 494 -17.74 6.10 -21.11
N MET A 495 -16.65 5.34 -21.23
CA MET A 495 -16.68 3.88 -21.20
C MET A 495 -17.10 3.32 -19.83
N LEU A 496 -16.70 3.95 -18.72
CA LEU A 496 -17.21 3.60 -17.39
C LEU A 496 -18.74 3.82 -17.32
N MET A 497 -19.26 4.89 -17.91
CA MET A 497 -20.70 5.14 -18.00
C MET A 497 -21.43 4.19 -18.96
N LYS A 498 -20.85 3.86 -20.14
CA LYS A 498 -21.36 2.82 -21.06
C LYS A 498 -21.46 1.46 -20.35
N THR A 499 -20.47 1.12 -19.53
CA THR A 499 -20.45 -0.09 -18.69
C THR A 499 -21.55 -0.07 -17.61
N ILE A 500 -21.76 1.06 -16.93
CA ILE A 500 -22.84 1.22 -15.94
C ILE A 500 -24.21 1.16 -16.62
N ALA A 501 -24.36 1.74 -17.82
CA ALA A 501 -25.58 1.69 -18.63
C ALA A 501 -25.95 0.26 -19.06
N GLN A 502 -24.98 -0.52 -19.53
CA GLN A 502 -25.13 -1.96 -19.79
C GLN A 502 -25.49 -2.73 -18.50
N THR A 503 -24.80 -2.47 -17.39
CA THR A 503 -25.00 -3.16 -16.11
C THR A 503 -26.39 -2.94 -15.51
N LEU A 504 -26.96 -1.74 -15.72
CA LEU A 504 -28.29 -1.35 -15.23
C LEU A 504 -29.38 -1.47 -16.31
N ASN A 505 -29.01 -1.82 -17.54
CA ASN A 505 -29.86 -1.86 -18.74
C ASN A 505 -30.63 -0.54 -18.99
N PHE A 506 -29.92 0.56 -19.18
CA PHE A 506 -30.46 1.85 -19.65
C PHE A 506 -29.68 2.36 -20.87
N SER A 507 -30.25 3.33 -21.59
CA SER A 507 -29.65 3.96 -22.77
C SER A 507 -29.13 5.37 -22.42
N ILE A 508 -27.93 5.74 -22.87
CA ILE A 508 -27.41 7.11 -22.72
C ILE A 508 -27.79 7.92 -23.97
N ASN A 509 -28.53 9.01 -23.79
CA ASN A 509 -28.65 10.07 -24.80
C ASN A 509 -27.62 11.17 -24.48
N THR A 510 -26.46 11.11 -25.12
CA THR A 510 -25.38 12.07 -24.93
C THR A 510 -25.67 13.40 -25.63
N ILE A 511 -25.85 14.46 -24.86
CA ILE A 511 -25.71 15.83 -25.36
C ILE A 511 -24.21 16.12 -25.39
N LEU A 512 -23.65 16.23 -26.59
CA LEU A 512 -22.28 16.69 -26.79
C LEU A 512 -22.19 18.17 -26.41
N ILE A 513 -21.29 18.45 -25.48
CA ILE A 513 -20.98 19.78 -24.95
C ILE A 513 -19.72 20.31 -25.66
N SER A 514 -19.67 21.61 -25.96
CA SER A 514 -18.50 22.21 -26.62
C SER A 514 -17.32 22.31 -25.65
N GLN A 515 -16.10 22.45 -26.16
CA GLN A 515 -14.92 22.59 -25.31
C GLN A 515 -14.91 23.93 -24.54
N GLU A 516 -15.62 24.93 -25.09
CA GLU A 516 -15.86 26.26 -24.52
C GLU A 516 -16.84 26.23 -23.32
N THR A 517 -17.68 25.20 -23.21
CA THR A 517 -18.83 25.20 -22.28
C THR A 517 -18.35 25.01 -20.83
N HIS A 518 -18.54 26.03 -20.00
CA HIS A 518 -17.95 26.07 -18.66
C HIS A 518 -18.64 25.07 -17.70
N PRO A 519 -17.96 24.45 -16.71
CA PRO A 519 -18.57 23.47 -15.80
C PRO A 519 -19.80 23.98 -15.03
N SER A 520 -19.94 25.31 -14.87
CA SER A 520 -21.14 25.95 -14.33
C SER A 520 -22.39 25.71 -15.19
N GLU A 521 -22.27 25.62 -16.52
CA GLU A 521 -23.42 25.37 -17.41
C GLU A 521 -23.92 23.93 -17.28
N VAL A 522 -23.02 22.97 -17.05
CA VAL A 522 -23.37 21.58 -16.73
C VAL A 522 -24.13 21.51 -15.39
N SER A 523 -23.63 22.24 -14.39
CA SER A 523 -24.30 22.41 -13.09
C SER A 523 -25.68 23.07 -13.21
N ASP A 524 -25.80 24.09 -14.04
CA ASP A 524 -27.07 24.77 -14.35
C ASP A 524 -28.05 23.82 -15.06
N ALA A 525 -27.58 23.02 -16.01
CA ALA A 525 -28.40 22.04 -16.72
C ALA A 525 -28.89 20.89 -15.79
N LEU A 526 -28.05 20.44 -14.87
CA LEU A 526 -28.39 19.42 -13.86
C LEU A 526 -29.29 19.95 -12.75
N SER A 527 -29.17 21.22 -12.37
CA SER A 527 -30.07 21.86 -11.40
C SER A 527 -31.45 22.22 -12.01
N LYS A 528 -31.50 22.46 -13.32
CA LYS A 528 -32.74 22.65 -14.11
C LYS A 528 -33.37 21.32 -14.59
N SER A 529 -32.78 20.17 -14.27
CA SER A 529 -33.13 18.82 -14.79
C SER A 529 -33.31 18.78 -16.31
N THR A 530 -32.52 19.56 -17.07
CA THR A 530 -32.40 19.39 -18.54
C THR A 530 -31.44 18.24 -18.90
N LEU A 531 -30.51 17.92 -17.99
CA LEU A 531 -29.70 16.71 -17.95
C LEU A 531 -30.08 15.87 -16.71
N ASP A 532 -29.87 14.55 -16.79
CA ASP A 532 -30.06 13.61 -15.67
C ASP A 532 -28.74 13.34 -14.92
N PHE A 533 -27.60 13.30 -15.64
CA PHE A 533 -26.24 13.19 -15.09
C PHE A 533 -25.17 13.74 -16.06
N SER A 534 -23.91 13.81 -15.60
CA SER A 534 -22.74 14.08 -16.44
C SER A 534 -21.90 12.83 -16.59
N THR A 535 -21.53 12.48 -17.84
CA THR A 535 -20.62 11.35 -18.09
C THR A 535 -19.18 11.67 -17.70
N ASN A 536 -18.80 12.95 -17.74
CA ASN A 536 -17.52 13.44 -17.26
C ASN A 536 -17.59 13.87 -15.81
N SER A 537 -16.48 13.67 -15.09
CA SER A 537 -16.32 14.19 -13.75
C SER A 537 -15.85 15.65 -13.73
N VAL A 538 -16.15 16.34 -12.64
CA VAL A 538 -15.67 17.71 -12.35
C VAL A 538 -15.08 17.74 -10.94
N GLN A 539 -13.98 18.46 -10.73
CA GLN A 539 -13.43 18.68 -9.40
C GLN A 539 -14.39 19.53 -8.56
N SER A 540 -14.63 19.11 -7.31
CA SER A 540 -15.86 19.50 -6.61
C SER A 540 -15.83 20.86 -5.89
N THR A 541 -14.81 21.69 -6.09
CA THR A 541 -14.61 22.98 -5.37
C THR A 541 -15.73 23.99 -5.63
N SER A 542 -16.15 24.14 -6.90
CA SER A 542 -17.09 25.19 -7.32
C SER A 542 -18.57 24.79 -7.22
N LEU A 543 -18.87 23.50 -7.10
CA LEU A 543 -20.21 22.94 -7.35
C LEU A 543 -21.05 22.77 -6.08
N MET A 544 -21.36 23.88 -5.41
CA MET A 544 -22.21 23.86 -4.22
C MET A 544 -23.67 23.47 -4.55
N GLY A 545 -24.05 22.25 -4.17
CA GLY A 545 -25.44 21.77 -4.16
C GLY A 545 -25.78 20.72 -5.21
N VAL A 546 -24.89 20.47 -6.18
CA VAL A 546 -25.05 19.36 -7.13
C VAL A 546 -24.56 18.06 -6.50
N PRO A 547 -25.37 16.98 -6.46
CA PRO A 547 -24.91 15.69 -5.95
C PRO A 547 -23.88 15.08 -6.90
N GLY A 548 -22.70 14.77 -6.36
CA GLY A 548 -21.58 14.20 -7.12
C GLY A 548 -21.06 12.90 -6.53
N ILE A 549 -20.63 11.97 -7.39
CA ILE A 549 -20.05 10.68 -7.00
C ILE A 549 -18.55 10.68 -7.32
N SER A 550 -17.72 10.69 -6.27
CA SER A 550 -16.27 10.45 -6.41
C SER A 550 -16.01 9.02 -6.89
N TYR A 551 -15.14 8.86 -7.90
CA TYR A 551 -14.74 7.54 -8.44
C TYR A 551 -13.22 7.30 -8.40
N LEU A 552 -12.43 8.36 -8.37
CA LEU A 552 -10.99 8.33 -8.11
C LEU A 552 -10.67 9.20 -6.88
N HIS A 553 -9.73 8.75 -6.07
CA HIS A 553 -9.08 9.58 -5.06
C HIS A 553 -7.83 10.19 -5.66
N GLU A 554 -7.99 11.33 -6.33
CA GLU A 554 -6.86 12.16 -6.75
C GLU A 554 -6.28 12.89 -5.54
N THR A 555 -5.01 12.65 -5.28
CA THR A 555 -4.15 13.53 -4.46
C THR A 555 -3.29 14.40 -5.37
N THR A 556 -2.98 15.62 -4.94
CA THR A 556 -1.91 16.41 -5.55
C THR A 556 -0.59 16.25 -4.82
N HIS A 557 0.45 16.16 -5.63
CA HIS A 557 1.83 15.99 -5.22
C HIS A 557 2.65 17.17 -5.72
N LEU A 558 3.78 17.39 -5.09
CA LEU A 558 4.80 18.27 -5.61
C LEU A 558 5.82 17.43 -6.38
N ILE A 559 6.07 17.77 -7.63
CA ILE A 559 7.21 17.25 -8.38
C ILE A 559 8.33 18.28 -8.39
N ILE A 560 9.55 17.82 -8.18
CA ILE A 560 10.75 18.65 -8.06
C ILE A 560 11.79 18.18 -9.06
N LYS A 561 12.30 19.10 -9.88
CA LYS A 561 13.52 18.89 -10.65
C LYS A 561 14.71 19.08 -9.73
N GLN A 562 15.56 18.06 -9.65
CA GLN A 562 16.75 18.10 -8.81
C GLN A 562 17.98 17.56 -9.51
N TYR A 563 19.09 18.27 -9.30
CA TYR A 563 20.41 17.93 -9.81
C TYR A 563 21.09 16.95 -8.85
N GLY A 564 21.54 15.81 -9.38
CA GLY A 564 22.11 14.74 -8.58
C GLY A 564 23.55 15.05 -8.17
N TYR A 565 23.82 14.98 -6.87
CA TYR A 565 25.13 15.24 -6.28
C TYR A 565 25.96 13.95 -6.15
N TYR A 566 27.29 14.11 -6.11
CA TYR A 566 28.20 13.01 -5.79
C TYR A 566 28.60 13.12 -4.32
N ASP A 567 28.09 12.20 -3.50
CA ASP A 567 28.50 12.08 -2.11
C ASP A 567 29.85 11.32 -2.05
N VAL A 568 30.95 12.05 -2.28
CA VAL A 568 32.31 11.48 -2.32
C VAL A 568 32.85 11.32 -0.89
N ILE A 569 32.12 10.59 -0.04
CA ILE A 569 32.63 10.09 1.23
C ILE A 569 33.74 9.09 0.90
N VAL A 570 34.99 9.54 0.96
CA VAL A 570 36.16 8.66 0.94
C VAL A 570 36.08 7.75 2.17
N PRO A 571 35.78 6.44 2.05
CA PRO A 571 35.51 5.63 3.22
C PRO A 571 36.77 5.47 4.05
N ARG A 572 36.60 5.49 5.37
CA ARG A 572 37.68 5.33 6.35
C ARG A 572 38.56 4.11 6.06
N ASN A 573 38.00 3.07 5.47
CA ASN A 573 38.69 1.85 5.04
C ASN A 573 39.79 2.10 3.99
N LEU A 574 39.60 3.02 3.03
CA LEU A 574 40.66 3.37 2.06
C LEU A 574 41.83 4.07 2.75
N ILE A 575 41.53 4.97 3.69
CA ILE A 575 42.53 5.71 4.49
C ILE A 575 43.30 4.71 5.37
N LEU A 576 42.62 3.74 5.97
CA LEU A 576 43.24 2.67 6.75
C LEU A 576 44.09 1.73 5.87
N ALA A 577 43.60 1.33 4.69
CA ALA A 577 44.33 0.46 3.76
C ALA A 577 45.60 1.13 3.23
N THR A 578 45.52 2.39 2.80
CA THR A 578 46.72 3.17 2.36
C THR A 578 47.70 3.43 3.51
N THR A 579 47.22 3.62 4.73
CA THR A 579 48.07 3.70 5.94
C THR A 579 48.76 2.36 6.23
N ALA A 580 48.03 1.24 6.15
CA ALA A 580 48.58 -0.11 6.32
C ALA A 580 49.61 -0.47 5.22
N LEU A 581 49.37 -0.01 3.98
CA LEU A 581 50.31 -0.13 2.87
C LEU A 581 51.64 0.58 3.18
N LEU A 582 51.57 1.83 3.64
CA LEU A 582 52.75 2.62 4.05
C LEU A 582 53.52 1.93 5.19
N VAL A 583 52.82 1.46 6.23
CA VAL A 583 53.45 0.70 7.33
C VAL A 583 54.12 -0.57 6.80
N THR A 584 53.48 -1.31 5.89
CA THR A 584 54.03 -2.53 5.28
C THR A 584 55.29 -2.24 4.45
N ILE A 585 55.32 -1.16 3.68
CA ILE A 585 56.50 -0.71 2.93
C ILE A 585 57.65 -0.35 3.88
N ILE A 586 57.37 0.35 4.99
CA ILE A 586 58.36 0.72 6.00
C ILE A 586 58.93 -0.52 6.70
N LEU A 587 58.09 -1.45 7.16
CA LEU A 587 58.50 -2.70 7.80
C LEU A 587 59.29 -3.62 6.85
N THR A 588 58.90 -3.68 5.58
CA THR A 588 59.61 -4.41 4.53
C THR A 588 61.01 -3.82 4.30
N LYS A 589 61.12 -2.50 4.21
CA LYS A 589 62.42 -1.82 4.07
C LYS A 589 63.33 -2.08 5.28
N PHE A 590 62.76 -2.07 6.49
CA PHE A 590 63.51 -2.34 7.71
C PHE A 590 64.02 -3.78 7.78
N THR A 591 63.17 -4.77 7.47
CA THR A 591 63.57 -6.19 7.44
C THR A 591 64.57 -6.50 6.32
N LEU A 592 64.41 -5.94 5.11
CA LEU A 592 65.41 -6.07 4.03
C LEU A 592 66.77 -5.49 4.41
N ARG A 593 66.80 -4.38 5.17
CA ARG A 593 68.02 -3.78 5.72
C ARG A 593 68.67 -4.66 6.80
N LEU A 594 67.88 -5.23 7.71
CA LEU A 594 68.36 -6.19 8.72
C LEU A 594 68.98 -7.45 8.08
N PHE A 595 68.38 -7.96 7.00
CA PHE A 595 68.88 -9.14 6.29
C PHE A 595 70.07 -8.88 5.34
N GLN A 596 70.63 -7.66 5.33
CA GLN A 596 71.76 -7.28 4.47
C GLN A 596 71.50 -7.56 2.98
N SER A 597 70.29 -7.24 2.53
CA SER A 597 69.91 -7.31 1.10
C SER A 597 70.64 -6.22 0.29
N ASN A 598 70.68 -6.34 -1.04
CA ASN A 598 71.21 -5.27 -1.88
C ASN A 598 70.46 -3.94 -1.59
N ARG A 599 71.19 -2.83 -1.43
CA ARG A 599 70.63 -1.49 -1.18
C ARG A 599 69.68 -1.04 -2.30
N GLU A 600 69.95 -1.44 -3.54
CA GLU A 600 69.12 -1.14 -4.71
C GLU A 600 67.76 -1.83 -4.60
N PHE A 601 67.76 -3.14 -4.31
CA PHE A 601 66.53 -3.91 -4.07
C PHE A 601 65.77 -3.42 -2.83
N ALA A 602 66.48 -3.06 -1.76
CA ALA A 602 65.92 -2.52 -0.51
C ALA A 602 65.52 -1.02 -0.59
N SER A 603 65.50 -0.42 -1.78
CA SER A 603 65.02 0.95 -1.99
C SER A 603 63.51 1.04 -1.74
N SER A 604 63.06 2.12 -1.06
CA SER A 604 61.62 2.41 -0.89
C SER A 604 60.87 2.40 -2.23
N TYR A 605 61.50 2.91 -3.29
CA TYR A 605 60.90 3.01 -4.61
C TYR A 605 60.64 1.61 -5.21
N ASN A 606 61.62 0.71 -5.16
CA ASN A 606 61.46 -0.64 -5.69
C ASN A 606 60.44 -1.46 -4.87
N ILE A 607 60.43 -1.32 -3.54
CA ILE A 607 59.42 -1.96 -2.68
C ILE A 607 58.02 -1.44 -3.03
N ALA A 608 57.84 -0.11 -3.19
CA ALA A 608 56.57 0.48 -3.58
C ALA A 608 56.12 0.04 -4.98
N MET A 609 57.02 0.01 -5.97
CA MET A 609 56.74 -0.49 -7.32
C MET A 609 56.18 -1.92 -7.29
N ILE A 610 56.82 -2.85 -6.57
CA ILE A 610 56.33 -4.23 -6.43
C ILE A 610 54.95 -4.27 -5.77
N VAL A 611 54.74 -3.47 -4.72
CA VAL A 611 53.45 -3.40 -3.99
C VAL A 611 52.33 -2.83 -4.86
N PHE A 612 52.62 -1.89 -5.76
CA PHE A 612 51.69 -1.38 -6.76
C PHE A 612 51.59 -2.25 -8.04
N GLY A 613 52.24 -3.43 -8.07
CA GLY A 613 52.18 -4.36 -9.20
C GLY A 613 53.02 -3.94 -10.42
N LEU A 614 53.88 -2.94 -10.26
CA LEU A 614 54.72 -2.37 -11.31
C LEU A 614 56.06 -3.12 -11.40
N SER A 615 56.56 -3.31 -12.62
CA SER A 615 57.82 -4.01 -12.89
C SER A 615 59.03 -3.24 -12.36
N THR A 616 59.80 -3.84 -11.45
CA THR A 616 61.09 -3.29 -10.98
C THR A 616 62.26 -3.68 -11.88
N PRO A 617 63.21 -2.77 -12.15
CA PRO A 617 64.41 -3.08 -12.95
C PRO A 617 65.50 -3.88 -12.18
N VAL A 618 65.31 -4.14 -10.88
CA VAL A 618 66.28 -4.83 -10.02
C VAL A 618 65.79 -6.24 -9.71
N GLU A 619 66.45 -7.26 -10.25
CA GLU A 619 66.13 -8.64 -9.92
C GLU A 619 66.62 -9.04 -8.51
N PRO A 620 65.80 -9.74 -7.70
CA PRO A 620 66.24 -10.29 -6.42
C PRO A 620 67.25 -11.43 -6.65
N GLN A 621 68.52 -11.25 -6.28
CA GLN A 621 69.54 -12.27 -6.51
C GLN A 621 69.54 -13.35 -5.42
N LYS A 622 69.49 -12.95 -4.14
CA LYS A 622 69.57 -13.86 -2.98
C LYS A 622 68.24 -14.59 -2.78
N LEU A 623 68.29 -15.85 -2.31
CA LEU A 623 67.09 -16.63 -2.00
C LEU A 623 66.13 -15.90 -1.04
N ARG A 624 66.67 -15.14 -0.08
CA ARG A 624 65.88 -14.33 0.87
C ARG A 624 65.15 -13.17 0.20
N GLU A 625 65.83 -12.49 -0.73
CA GLU A 625 65.24 -11.41 -1.55
C GLU A 625 64.12 -11.98 -2.44
N LYS A 626 64.32 -13.17 -3.04
CA LYS A 626 63.30 -13.87 -3.85
C LYS A 626 62.05 -14.26 -3.05
N ILE A 627 62.21 -14.67 -1.78
CA ILE A 627 61.07 -14.97 -0.89
C ILE A 627 60.31 -13.69 -0.52
N ILE A 628 61.01 -12.61 -0.16
CA ILE A 628 60.38 -11.33 0.18
C ILE A 628 59.65 -10.74 -1.05
N TYR A 629 60.29 -10.78 -2.23
CA TYR A 629 59.67 -10.41 -3.51
C TYR A 629 58.35 -11.16 -3.77
N ALA A 630 58.35 -12.49 -3.59
CA ALA A 630 57.14 -13.31 -3.75
C ALA A 630 56.04 -12.94 -2.74
N SER A 631 56.38 -12.62 -1.48
CA SER A 631 55.38 -12.14 -0.52
C SER A 631 54.82 -10.76 -0.86
N LEU A 632 55.65 -9.84 -1.37
CA LEU A 632 55.21 -8.52 -1.82
C LEU A 632 54.29 -8.59 -3.05
N LEU A 633 54.54 -9.53 -3.97
CA LEU A 633 53.62 -9.79 -5.08
C LEU A 633 52.26 -10.32 -4.62
N ILE A 634 52.20 -11.16 -3.57
CA ILE A 634 50.92 -11.62 -3.01
C ILE A 634 50.18 -10.45 -2.35
N ILE A 635 50.87 -9.62 -1.56
CA ILE A 635 50.30 -8.41 -0.95
C ILE A 635 49.80 -7.44 -2.04
N SER A 636 50.57 -7.27 -3.12
CA SER A 636 50.20 -6.45 -4.27
C SER A 636 48.91 -6.93 -4.94
N VAL A 637 48.80 -8.23 -5.25
CA VAL A 637 47.60 -8.78 -5.90
C VAL A 637 46.35 -8.62 -5.03
N VAL A 638 46.47 -8.75 -3.70
CA VAL A 638 45.36 -8.50 -2.77
C VAL A 638 44.99 -7.01 -2.75
N PHE A 639 45.98 -6.12 -2.54
CA PHE A 639 45.74 -4.68 -2.47
C PHE A 639 45.19 -4.11 -3.79
N SER A 640 45.67 -4.56 -4.95
CA SER A 640 45.15 -4.18 -6.26
C SER A 640 43.73 -4.68 -6.50
N ALA A 641 43.34 -5.83 -5.93
CA ALA A 641 41.96 -6.32 -6.00
C ALA A 641 41.02 -5.46 -5.14
N GLU A 642 41.39 -5.19 -3.89
CA GLU A 642 40.63 -4.30 -2.99
C GLU A 642 40.50 -2.87 -3.56
N LEU A 643 41.58 -2.33 -4.13
CA LEU A 643 41.59 -1.00 -4.76
C LEU A 643 40.72 -0.98 -6.04
N LEU A 644 40.69 -2.06 -6.82
CA LEU A 644 39.85 -2.16 -8.01
C LEU A 644 38.37 -2.29 -7.64
N GLU A 645 38.02 -3.14 -6.66
CA GLU A 645 36.67 -3.23 -6.12
C GLU A 645 36.21 -1.87 -5.59
N TYR A 646 37.09 -1.14 -4.89
CA TYR A 646 36.81 0.20 -4.41
C TYR A 646 36.58 1.22 -5.54
N ILE A 647 37.38 1.23 -6.60
CA ILE A 647 37.21 2.11 -7.76
C ILE A 647 35.92 1.76 -8.54
N ILE A 648 35.58 0.47 -8.62
CA ILE A 648 34.32 0.00 -9.20
C ILE A 648 33.14 0.50 -8.35
N ASN A 649 33.20 0.38 -7.03
CA ASN A 649 32.16 0.91 -6.14
C ASN A 649 32.04 2.45 -6.23
N LEU A 650 33.15 3.19 -6.32
CA LEU A 650 33.11 4.64 -6.57
C LEU A 650 32.52 5.04 -7.92
N THR A 651 32.66 4.21 -8.96
CA THR A 651 32.10 4.49 -10.30
C THR A 651 30.68 3.94 -10.48
N ILE A 652 30.27 2.98 -9.66
CA ILE A 652 28.90 2.48 -9.54
C ILE A 652 28.05 3.34 -8.58
N ASN A 653 28.67 4.06 -7.64
CA ASN A 653 27.99 5.02 -6.75
C ASN A 653 27.18 6.02 -7.58
N GLN A 654 25.87 5.75 -7.63
CA GLN A 654 24.92 6.53 -8.40
C GLN A 654 24.87 7.95 -7.82
N LYS A 655 24.53 8.93 -8.67
CA LYS A 655 24.21 10.28 -8.20
C LYS A 655 23.14 10.17 -7.12
N GLN A 656 23.43 10.73 -5.95
CA GLN A 656 22.44 10.85 -4.90
C GLN A 656 21.51 12.02 -5.20
N TYR A 657 20.29 11.89 -4.69
CA TYR A 657 19.18 12.80 -4.92
C TYR A 657 18.52 13.08 -3.57
N TYR A 658 18.20 14.33 -3.29
CA TYR A 658 17.54 14.73 -2.05
C TYR A 658 16.13 14.12 -1.99
N VAL A 659 15.83 13.50 -0.86
CA VAL A 659 14.53 12.86 -0.62
C VAL A 659 13.65 13.83 0.15
N PHE A 660 12.88 14.63 -0.59
CA PHE A 660 11.89 15.56 -0.04
C PHE A 660 10.68 14.77 0.50
N ASN A 661 10.43 14.89 1.79
CA ASN A 661 9.37 14.18 2.50
C ASN A 661 8.19 15.12 2.76
N THR A 662 8.44 16.37 3.15
CA THR A 662 7.40 17.38 3.43
C THR A 662 7.52 18.61 2.53
N LEU A 663 6.49 19.48 2.54
CA LEU A 663 6.56 20.80 1.91
C LEU A 663 7.62 21.71 2.56
N GLN A 664 7.90 21.53 3.86
CA GLN A 664 8.90 22.32 4.57
C GLN A 664 10.31 22.04 4.03
N ASP A 665 10.65 20.77 3.77
CA ASP A 665 11.92 20.33 3.17
C ASP A 665 12.24 21.11 1.87
N VAL A 666 11.19 21.43 1.09
CA VAL A 666 11.27 22.13 -0.19
C VAL A 666 11.48 23.63 0.01
N ASN A 667 10.73 24.21 0.96
CA ASN A 667 10.81 25.62 1.31
C ASN A 667 12.16 25.98 1.96
N ASP A 668 12.65 25.13 2.86
CA ASP A 668 13.96 25.25 3.52
C ASP A 668 15.11 25.07 2.52
N SER A 669 14.90 24.31 1.44
CA SER A 669 15.82 24.21 0.31
C SER A 669 15.78 25.41 -0.64
N GLY A 670 14.95 26.42 -0.37
CA GLY A 670 14.81 27.63 -1.19
C GLY A 670 14.13 27.41 -2.55
N ILE A 671 13.39 26.32 -2.72
CA ILE A 671 12.80 25.93 -4.01
C ILE A 671 11.44 26.63 -4.21
N TYR A 672 11.36 27.43 -5.28
CA TYR A 672 10.14 28.15 -5.68
C TYR A 672 9.06 27.20 -6.20
N LEU A 673 7.84 27.34 -5.68
CA LEU A 673 6.68 26.54 -6.06
C LEU A 673 6.02 27.15 -7.30
N THR A 674 5.87 26.40 -8.38
CA THR A 674 5.13 26.85 -9.57
C THR A 674 3.82 26.06 -9.74
N MET A 675 2.70 26.74 -10.01
CA MET A 675 1.39 26.06 -10.15
C MET A 675 0.40 26.80 -11.06
N GLU A 676 -0.50 26.03 -11.66
CA GLU A 676 -1.62 26.48 -12.52
C GLU A 676 -2.60 27.37 -11.72
N ASP A 677 -3.15 28.43 -12.32
CA ASP A 677 -3.97 29.43 -11.61
C ASP A 677 -5.23 28.81 -10.95
N ASP A 678 -5.96 27.94 -11.64
CA ASP A 678 -7.07 27.17 -11.04
C ASP A 678 -6.61 26.34 -9.83
N THR A 679 -5.44 25.70 -9.94
CA THR A 679 -4.82 24.95 -8.85
C THR A 679 -4.44 25.89 -7.69
N TYR A 680 -3.94 27.10 -7.98
CA TYR A 680 -3.62 28.12 -6.99
C TYR A 680 -4.87 28.65 -6.28
N THR A 681 -5.98 28.96 -6.97
CA THR A 681 -7.20 29.46 -6.31
C THR A 681 -7.78 28.42 -5.33
N ILE A 682 -7.77 27.14 -5.70
CA ILE A 682 -8.17 26.02 -4.82
C ILE A 682 -7.23 25.90 -3.62
N ILE A 683 -5.92 25.91 -3.85
CA ILE A 683 -4.91 25.70 -2.82
C ILE A 683 -4.75 26.91 -1.90
N GLN A 684 -4.90 28.15 -2.39
CA GLN A 684 -4.73 29.40 -1.64
C GLN A 684 -5.62 29.44 -0.40
N GLN A 685 -6.87 28.97 -0.48
CA GLN A 685 -7.75 28.92 0.68
C GLN A 685 -7.23 27.93 1.74
N THR A 686 -6.61 26.83 1.33
CA THR A 686 -5.98 25.87 2.25
C THR A 686 -4.69 26.43 2.84
N LEU A 687 -3.79 26.98 2.01
CA LEU A 687 -2.53 27.63 2.43
C LEU A 687 -2.76 28.77 3.43
N ARG A 688 -3.77 29.63 3.22
CA ARG A 688 -4.17 30.66 4.19
C ARG A 688 -4.65 30.06 5.50
N THR A 689 -5.38 28.95 5.45
CA THR A 689 -5.92 28.29 6.66
C THR A 689 -4.81 27.68 7.53
N ILE A 690 -3.69 27.24 6.93
CA ILE A 690 -2.53 26.68 7.64
C ILE A 690 -1.39 27.70 7.85
N GLY A 691 -1.58 28.97 7.48
CA GLY A 691 -0.54 30.02 7.59
C GLY A 691 0.65 29.87 6.65
N ALA A 692 0.59 28.97 5.65
CA ALA A 692 1.71 28.67 4.77
C ALA A 692 1.90 29.67 3.61
N LEU A 693 0.85 30.42 3.24
CA LEU A 693 0.89 31.36 2.12
C LEU A 693 1.96 32.45 2.31
N ASP A 694 2.26 32.83 3.55
CA ASP A 694 3.10 34.00 3.87
C ASP A 694 4.60 33.71 3.78
N TYR A 695 5.01 32.43 3.72
CA TYR A 695 6.43 32.03 3.56
C TYR A 695 6.73 31.25 2.26
N THR A 696 5.73 30.66 1.60
CA THR A 696 5.95 29.97 0.32
C THR A 696 5.95 30.95 -0.85
N ASN A 697 7.09 31.13 -1.52
CA ASN A 697 7.15 31.88 -2.77
C ASN A 697 6.51 31.08 -3.91
N ILE A 698 5.29 31.48 -4.32
CA ILE A 698 4.50 30.81 -5.36
C ILE A 698 4.52 31.61 -6.66
N THR A 699 4.95 30.98 -7.76
CA THR A 699 4.80 31.48 -9.12
C THR A 699 3.55 30.88 -9.76
N VAL A 700 2.56 31.73 -10.03
CA VAL A 700 1.31 31.34 -10.68
C VAL A 700 1.49 31.39 -12.21
N ILE A 701 1.00 30.37 -12.90
CA ILE A 701 1.09 30.22 -14.36
C ILE A 701 -0.27 29.84 -14.97
N PRO A 702 -0.55 30.17 -16.25
CA PRO A 702 -1.87 29.95 -16.83
C PRO A 702 -2.25 28.49 -17.12
N TYR A 703 -1.32 27.53 -17.12
CA TYR A 703 -1.63 26.10 -17.31
C TYR A 703 -0.47 25.17 -16.89
N LYS A 704 -0.84 23.96 -16.44
CA LYS A 704 0.03 22.93 -15.86
C LYS A 704 1.20 22.51 -16.75
N GLN A 705 0.95 22.34 -18.05
CA GLN A 705 1.99 21.89 -18.99
C GLN A 705 3.12 22.93 -19.13
N LYS A 706 2.83 24.23 -18.97
CA LYS A 706 3.87 25.26 -18.93
C LYS A 706 4.86 25.03 -17.78
N CYS A 707 4.38 24.53 -16.64
CA CYS A 707 5.22 24.16 -15.51
C CYS A 707 6.24 23.09 -15.90
N VAL A 708 5.77 22.01 -16.53
CA VAL A 708 6.61 20.88 -16.95
C VAL A 708 7.59 21.31 -18.05
N ASN A 709 7.13 22.08 -19.03
CA ASN A 709 8.01 22.61 -20.09
C ASN A 709 9.11 23.49 -19.49
N MET A 710 8.73 24.52 -18.72
CA MET A 710 9.68 25.42 -18.04
C MET A 710 10.64 24.63 -17.15
N MET A 711 10.16 23.64 -16.38
CA MET A 711 11.04 22.76 -15.59
C MET A 711 12.07 22.02 -16.48
N THR A 712 11.73 21.61 -17.70
CA THR A 712 12.66 20.88 -18.58
C THR A 712 13.52 21.72 -19.52
N GLU A 713 13.19 23.00 -19.71
CA GLU A 713 13.80 23.92 -20.69
C GLU A 713 14.50 25.12 -20.01
N ASP A 714 14.08 25.47 -18.79
CA ASP A 714 14.60 26.55 -17.95
C ASP A 714 15.04 25.97 -16.58
N ASP A 715 15.99 26.63 -15.92
CA ASP A 715 16.45 26.32 -14.57
C ASP A 715 15.80 27.20 -13.49
N THR A 716 14.93 28.15 -13.85
CA THR A 716 14.13 28.92 -12.88
C THR A 716 13.07 28.07 -12.15
N VAL A 717 12.39 27.16 -12.87
CA VAL A 717 11.28 26.35 -12.32
C VAL A 717 11.80 25.00 -11.83
N ASN A 718 11.99 24.91 -10.51
CA ASN A 718 12.48 23.69 -9.87
C ASN A 718 11.40 22.87 -9.15
N ALA A 719 10.20 23.41 -8.91
CA ALA A 719 9.06 22.64 -8.40
C ALA A 719 7.72 22.97 -9.08
N CYS A 720 6.89 21.95 -9.30
CA CYS A 720 5.59 22.03 -9.95
C CYS A 720 4.53 21.20 -9.22
N VAL A 721 3.35 21.77 -8.96
CA VAL A 721 2.21 20.99 -8.42
C VAL A 721 1.60 20.13 -9.53
N SER A 722 1.44 18.83 -9.28
CA SER A 722 0.88 17.87 -10.23
C SER A 722 -0.13 16.92 -9.59
N ASP A 723 -0.99 16.30 -10.41
CA ASP A 723 -1.96 15.31 -9.96
C ASP A 723 -1.30 13.93 -10.00
N SER A 724 -1.58 13.09 -8.99
CA SER A 724 -1.13 11.70 -8.87
C SER A 724 -1.23 10.87 -10.16
N ILE A 725 -2.26 11.12 -10.99
CA ILE A 725 -2.48 10.42 -12.27
C ILE A 725 -1.41 10.77 -13.31
N VAL A 726 -1.04 12.05 -13.44
CA VAL A 726 -0.13 12.56 -14.48
C VAL A 726 1.32 12.60 -13.98
N MET A 727 1.52 12.70 -12.66
CA MET A 727 2.82 12.77 -11.99
C MET A 727 3.80 11.68 -12.47
N TYR A 728 3.40 10.42 -12.45
CA TYR A 728 4.29 9.32 -12.82
C TYR A 728 4.67 9.33 -14.31
N GLU A 729 3.78 9.82 -15.18
CA GLU A 729 4.11 10.04 -16.58
C GLU A 729 5.13 11.18 -16.73
N ILE A 730 4.94 12.29 -16.02
CA ILE A 730 5.89 13.41 -16.05
C ILE A 730 7.28 12.95 -15.56
N ILE A 731 7.34 12.25 -14.43
CA ILE A 731 8.58 11.69 -13.88
C ILE A 731 9.27 10.76 -14.89
N GLN A 732 8.53 9.87 -15.57
CA GLN A 732 9.12 8.91 -16.52
C GLN A 732 9.51 9.54 -17.86
N ASN A 733 8.69 10.43 -18.42
CA ASN A 733 8.90 10.98 -19.77
C ASN A 733 9.84 12.20 -19.80
N TYR A 734 9.97 12.94 -18.69
CA TYR A 734 10.69 14.22 -18.66
C TYR A 734 11.97 14.21 -17.81
N SER A 735 12.18 13.24 -16.91
CA SER A 735 13.46 13.07 -16.19
C SER A 735 14.60 12.73 -17.15
N LYS A 736 15.76 13.39 -17.00
CA LYS A 736 16.95 13.15 -17.83
C LYS A 736 18.16 12.77 -16.95
N PRO A 737 18.18 11.60 -16.30
CA PRO A 737 19.27 11.19 -15.40
C PRO A 737 20.64 11.16 -16.10
N GLN A 738 20.68 10.89 -17.41
CA GLN A 738 21.86 11.00 -18.26
C GLN A 738 22.46 12.43 -18.28
N ASN A 739 21.60 13.45 -18.21
CA ASN A 739 21.98 14.87 -18.11
C ASN A 739 22.25 15.28 -16.65
N GLY A 740 22.18 14.34 -15.70
CA GLY A 740 22.52 14.56 -14.29
C GLY A 740 21.39 15.04 -13.39
N TRP A 741 20.15 15.12 -13.87
CA TRP A 741 18.99 15.54 -13.07
C TRP A 741 17.79 14.61 -13.27
N ILE A 742 16.92 14.56 -12.27
CA ILE A 742 15.63 13.84 -12.32
C ILE A 742 14.50 14.76 -11.90
N ILE A 743 13.27 14.35 -12.22
CA ILE A 743 12.06 14.85 -11.57
C ILE A 743 11.67 13.83 -10.51
N SER A 744 11.45 14.26 -9.27
CA SER A 744 11.10 13.43 -8.12
C SER A 744 9.83 13.91 -7.45
N GLU A 745 9.04 12.97 -6.95
CA GLU A 745 7.88 13.19 -6.06
C GLU A 745 8.32 13.62 -4.65
N VAL A 746 7.62 14.59 -4.06
CA VAL A 746 7.65 14.84 -2.60
C VAL A 746 6.65 13.91 -1.92
N LYS A 747 7.08 13.16 -0.90
CA LYS A 747 6.28 12.05 -0.34
C LYS A 747 4.96 12.49 0.31
N ALA A 748 4.93 13.64 0.98
CA ALA A 748 3.70 14.18 1.54
C ALA A 748 2.77 14.67 0.43
N ASN A 749 1.58 14.07 0.36
CA ASN A 749 0.46 14.64 -0.39
C ASN A 749 0.23 16.08 0.10
N LEU A 750 0.47 17.08 -0.75
CA LEU A 750 0.42 18.48 -0.35
C LEU A 750 -0.97 18.86 0.16
N PHE A 751 -1.99 18.50 -0.63
CA PHE A 751 -3.38 18.89 -0.39
C PHE A 751 -4.33 17.76 -0.81
N SER A 752 -5.40 17.58 -0.05
CA SER A 752 -6.56 16.82 -0.50
C SER A 752 -7.40 17.67 -1.44
N ILE A 753 -6.99 17.79 -2.71
CA ILE A 753 -7.84 18.40 -3.74
C ILE A 753 -9.17 17.64 -3.82
N PRO A 754 -10.31 18.33 -4.05
CA PRO A 754 -11.61 17.68 -4.14
C PRO A 754 -11.70 16.75 -5.36
N THR A 755 -11.47 15.46 -5.11
CA THR A 755 -11.69 14.30 -5.98
C THR A 755 -12.70 14.56 -7.09
N PRO A 756 -12.41 14.22 -8.36
CA PRO A 756 -13.38 14.39 -9.44
C PRO A 756 -14.67 13.61 -9.19
N ARG A 757 -15.81 14.25 -9.44
CA ARG A 757 -17.14 13.68 -9.22
C ARG A 757 -17.96 13.64 -10.49
N PHE A 758 -18.53 12.48 -10.81
CA PHE A 758 -19.64 12.41 -11.76
C PHE A 758 -20.85 13.12 -11.16
N LEU A 759 -21.37 14.11 -11.87
CA LEU A 759 -22.45 14.98 -11.40
C LEU A 759 -23.81 14.39 -11.77
N PHE A 760 -24.82 14.59 -10.92
CA PHE A 760 -26.19 14.11 -11.13
C PHE A 760 -27.19 15.25 -10.95
N GLU A 761 -28.39 15.10 -11.52
CA GLU A 761 -29.49 16.04 -11.25
C GLU A 761 -29.75 16.18 -9.73
N ASN A 762 -30.22 17.34 -9.28
CA ASN A 762 -30.44 17.53 -7.85
C ASN A 762 -31.50 16.55 -7.32
N LYS A 763 -31.17 15.87 -6.21
CA LYS A 763 -31.94 14.75 -5.63
C LYS A 763 -32.15 13.59 -6.65
N SER A 764 -31.21 13.31 -7.56
CA SER A 764 -31.31 12.20 -8.52
C SER A 764 -31.63 10.85 -7.86
N PRO A 765 -32.61 10.07 -8.36
CA PRO A 765 -32.92 8.74 -7.84
C PRO A 765 -31.85 7.69 -8.20
N TYR A 766 -30.99 7.96 -9.20
CA TYR A 766 -30.01 7.02 -9.72
C TYR A 766 -28.70 7.00 -8.91
N ALA A 767 -28.32 8.15 -8.35
CA ALA A 767 -26.97 8.41 -7.82
C ALA A 767 -26.51 7.39 -6.76
N ASN A 768 -27.37 6.94 -5.85
CA ASN A 768 -27.00 5.95 -4.84
C ASN A 768 -26.63 4.58 -5.46
N LYS A 769 -27.35 4.14 -6.50
CA LYS A 769 -27.09 2.88 -7.20
C LYS A 769 -25.82 2.96 -8.04
N PHE A 770 -25.61 4.09 -8.72
CA PHE A 770 -24.37 4.36 -9.47
C PHE A 770 -23.18 4.38 -8.51
N SER A 771 -23.29 5.06 -7.36
CA SER A 771 -22.26 5.11 -6.33
C SER A 771 -21.94 3.72 -5.79
N THR A 772 -22.96 2.92 -5.49
CA THR A 772 -22.81 1.51 -5.07
C THR A 772 -22.07 0.67 -6.13
N ILE A 773 -22.30 0.91 -7.43
CA ILE A 773 -21.60 0.19 -8.51
C ILE A 773 -20.17 0.68 -8.67
N ILE A 774 -19.94 1.99 -8.71
CA ILE A 774 -18.61 2.60 -8.81
C ILE A 774 -17.73 2.16 -7.63
N GLN A 775 -18.24 2.25 -6.40
CA GLN A 775 -17.54 1.77 -5.20
C GLN A 775 -17.23 0.26 -5.28
N ARG A 776 -18.13 -0.57 -5.82
CA ARG A 776 -17.89 -2.01 -6.03
C ARG A 776 -16.86 -2.30 -7.13
N LEU A 777 -16.78 -1.46 -8.17
CA LEU A 777 -15.75 -1.57 -9.21
C LEU A 777 -14.39 -1.18 -8.62
N VAL A 778 -14.29 -0.01 -7.99
CA VAL A 778 -13.07 0.48 -7.33
C VAL A 778 -12.59 -0.50 -6.26
N SER A 779 -13.47 -0.98 -5.36
CA SER A 779 -13.08 -1.91 -4.30
C SER A 779 -12.69 -3.30 -4.81
N LYS A 780 -13.26 -3.77 -5.93
CA LYS A 780 -12.84 -5.04 -6.58
C LYS A 780 -11.49 -4.90 -7.29
N MET A 781 -11.18 -3.73 -7.82
CA MET A 781 -9.88 -3.46 -8.44
C MET A 781 -8.79 -3.16 -7.40
N GLY A 782 -9.15 -2.61 -6.23
CA GLY A 782 -8.22 -2.36 -5.11
C GLY A 782 -7.09 -1.41 -5.51
N SER A 783 -5.88 -1.64 -5.01
CA SER A 783 -4.68 -0.90 -5.44
C SER A 783 -4.38 -1.07 -6.95
N LYS A 784 -4.84 -2.17 -7.56
CA LYS A 784 -4.75 -2.40 -9.01
C LYS A 784 -5.77 -1.57 -9.81
N ALA A 785 -6.66 -0.80 -9.18
CA ALA A 785 -7.52 0.15 -9.90
C ALA A 785 -6.68 1.19 -10.64
N ASN A 786 -5.82 1.90 -9.89
CA ASN A 786 -4.95 2.93 -10.45
C ASN A 786 -3.95 2.30 -11.44
N GLU A 787 -3.46 1.08 -11.18
CA GLU A 787 -2.55 0.40 -12.10
C GLU A 787 -3.24 -0.10 -13.38
N LEU A 788 -4.49 -0.55 -13.31
CA LEU A 788 -5.27 -0.98 -14.47
C LEU A 788 -5.67 0.23 -15.33
N TRP A 789 -6.15 1.32 -14.71
CA TRP A 789 -6.41 2.58 -15.40
C TRP A 789 -5.12 3.12 -16.05
N ARG A 790 -3.97 3.07 -15.35
CA ARG A 790 -2.65 3.41 -15.91
C ARG A 790 -2.29 2.53 -17.11
N ARG A 791 -2.54 1.22 -17.08
CA ARG A 791 -2.27 0.30 -18.21
C ARG A 791 -3.20 0.53 -19.40
N VAL A 792 -4.49 0.80 -19.15
CA VAL A 792 -5.46 1.20 -20.20
C VAL A 792 -5.04 2.55 -20.82
N TYR A 793 -4.65 3.51 -19.98
CA TYR A 793 -4.10 4.79 -20.41
C TYR A 793 -2.82 4.63 -21.25
N GLU A 794 -1.81 3.90 -20.77
CA GLU A 794 -0.57 3.59 -21.51
C GLU A 794 -0.86 2.96 -22.88
N PHE A 795 -1.85 2.06 -22.95
CA PHE A 795 -2.28 1.43 -24.20
C PHE A 795 -2.91 2.43 -25.17
N CYS A 796 -3.82 3.28 -24.69
CA CYS A 796 -4.45 4.34 -25.49
C CYS A 796 -3.42 5.38 -25.98
N ALA A 797 -2.53 5.85 -25.10
CA ALA A 797 -1.49 6.83 -25.40
C ALA A 797 -0.44 6.30 -26.41
N ARG A 798 -0.04 5.03 -26.31
CA ARG A 798 0.82 4.39 -27.32
C ARG A 798 0.12 4.26 -28.67
N ARG A 799 -1.20 4.06 -28.69
CA ARG A 799 -1.98 3.91 -29.92
C ARG A 799 -2.20 5.25 -30.64
N SER A 800 -2.43 6.36 -29.92
CA SER A 800 -2.51 7.70 -30.52
C SER A 800 -1.14 8.24 -30.95
N GLY A 801 -0.08 8.01 -30.16
CA GLY A 801 1.28 8.44 -30.51
C GLY A 801 1.96 7.64 -31.63
N GLY A 802 1.48 6.43 -31.94
CA GLY A 802 2.15 5.50 -32.86
C GLY A 802 1.94 5.77 -34.36
N GLN A 803 0.88 6.47 -34.76
CA GLN A 803 0.55 6.68 -36.17
C GLN A 803 1.02 8.03 -36.71
N ARG A 804 2.25 8.07 -37.27
CA ARG A 804 2.62 9.01 -38.34
C ARG A 804 1.93 8.66 -39.66
N VAL A 805 0.60 8.53 -39.65
CA VAL A 805 -0.19 8.52 -40.88
C VAL A 805 -0.17 9.93 -41.44
N LYS A 806 0.22 10.09 -42.71
CA LYS A 806 -0.08 11.33 -43.46
C LYS A 806 -1.58 11.37 -43.67
N VAL A 807 -2.31 12.03 -42.77
CA VAL A 807 -3.75 12.22 -42.88
C VAL A 807 -4.02 13.16 -44.04
N SER A 808 -4.27 12.57 -45.22
CA SER A 808 -5.01 13.25 -46.28
C SER A 808 -6.41 13.55 -45.74
N ASN A 809 -6.95 14.73 -46.06
CA ASN A 809 -8.21 15.19 -45.48
C ASN A 809 -9.37 14.25 -45.81
N ARG A 810 -10.25 14.06 -44.80
CA ARG A 810 -11.48 13.25 -44.79
C ARG A 810 -11.31 11.73 -44.73
N GLN A 811 -11.35 11.20 -43.51
CA GLN A 811 -12.37 10.21 -43.15
C GLN A 811 -12.65 10.29 -41.63
N VAL A 812 -13.92 10.44 -41.26
CA VAL A 812 -14.39 10.33 -39.87
C VAL A 812 -14.93 8.91 -39.72
N LEU A 813 -14.36 8.14 -38.80
CA LEU A 813 -14.82 6.77 -38.51
C LEU A 813 -16.25 6.79 -37.98
N THR A 814 -17.06 5.85 -38.44
CA THR A 814 -18.46 5.71 -38.03
C THR A 814 -18.58 5.00 -36.67
N PRO A 815 -19.68 5.21 -35.92
CA PRO A 815 -19.91 4.51 -34.66
C PRO A 815 -19.88 2.98 -34.78
N GLU A 816 -20.35 2.43 -35.91
CA GLU A 816 -20.35 0.98 -36.18
C GLU A 816 -18.93 0.41 -36.34
N GLU A 817 -18.00 1.18 -36.91
CA GLU A 817 -16.58 0.79 -36.96
C GLU A 817 -15.94 0.83 -35.57
N ILE A 818 -16.36 1.76 -34.71
CA ILE A 818 -15.86 1.89 -33.33
C ILE A 818 -16.31 0.69 -32.48
N ASP A 819 -17.60 0.32 -32.48
CA ASP A 819 -18.09 -0.85 -31.74
C ASP A 819 -17.49 -2.17 -32.27
N LYS A 820 -17.13 -2.24 -33.56
CA LYS A 820 -16.44 -3.40 -34.17
C LYS A 820 -14.99 -3.58 -33.72
N TYR A 821 -14.37 -2.56 -33.13
CA TYR A 821 -13.04 -2.62 -32.50
C TYR A 821 -13.09 -2.69 -30.95
N GLN A 822 -14.28 -2.80 -30.34
CA GLN A 822 -14.47 -2.84 -28.88
C GLN A 822 -14.80 -4.23 -28.31
N ASN A 823 -14.97 -5.24 -29.15
CA ASN A 823 -15.02 -6.67 -28.77
C ASN A 823 -13.64 -7.32 -28.94
#